data_AF-A0A8K0GB95-F1
#
_entry.id   AF-A0A8K0GB95-F1
#
_cell.length_a   1.000
_cell.length_b   1.000
_cell.length_c   1.000
_cell.angle_alpha   90.00
_cell.angle_beta   90.00
_cell.angle_gamma   90.00
#
_symmetry.space_group_name_H-M   'P 1'
#
loop_
_entity.id
_entity.type
_entity.pdbx_description
1 polymer ?
#
loop_
_entity_poly.entity_id
_entity_poly.type
_entity_poly.pdbx_seq_one_letter_code
_entity_poly.pdbx_strand_id
1 'polypeptide(L)'
;MENLSFNITLLLNKVYQIHQKNAKNMWDKDTPVLQWDHPFITNGPLVNFTIEITVLQSEYSNHINSYDVLIDTYHQTYYHKMPYLKFSTLYNISVFPVNKFKGKPSRNVTIKMPPPEPKLSDNINISCIEFMCQMNISKLENISHSSYLYVVVNNNISTDETLDGKQILLNSAQSDDKQSNVWLAVAKSVGNYTAKFISIKLGDGTISNSEYGDVTNKPLQNDTNYVITIILANRYLNKTRYSQPCNIFRTSKERNVKLYEGDAAISPLFLLLLFLFIPIVIGGLLFYKKKRKSNEESNHFFNKTKLSSCFKGNTDENEHLPLHTFKAKSALAPKSKSNNLSLEDADENNPLLSQNNSKQYQFTCRIELEDFEEYVKQSIGTSEEGELMRQHNLFVRDQAKPWEYGLQKPNKFKNRYNNLIAYDHSRVILDKVNNDEFSDYINANYVDGYKKPKAYIATQGPKPTTVGDFWRMIWQENISTIVTVANVEEDGKRKMEEYWPKLDNTIEYSSMEIYHKKSEIFTNYVYRTLIVTKDNEQHTIQQLHFTSWPDHGVPLYSQSLVPFVKRILTVPQDSAPIVVHCSAGVGRTGTIILCDYMLRMAANEKAVDFLAALRQMREQRANLVDNANQYKLAHLVVLEALFGVDTTIACDHELEQKIETLINNNGLHEQLEYLEKISWQDQVMFSSYKVNIDPANYNKNRFSNIVPDNYGRVYLSRYPTSDEHSDYINAIEVDDYHLTSRFIVTQQPLPNTIRDFWRMVSAKNVTTIVSLNEINLQNKTSCIFWPEVEEVFDLEFATIKCTEKEEYPSHDFLKILLISGDNDHEYSLTISILSMKNWHPLQLVPTRLDSLISFWEETSRTSRGHYPIIVTCYDGATACGVFAALSFLIEKIKLEQICDVCLAVRTVRHNRKQFVRNVEQLELLYKAAIQYLKSFETYSNFQIINK
;
A
#
# COMPACT_ATOMS: atom_id res chain seq x y z
N MET A 1 1.82 21.59 -27.29
CA MET A 1 2.73 22.15 -26.30
C MET A 1 1.74 22.67 -25.27
N GLU A 2 2.04 22.52 -24.00
CA GLU A 2 1.01 22.29 -22.99
C GLU A 2 0.34 23.58 -22.50
N ASN A 3 -0.85 23.48 -21.91
CA ASN A 3 -1.02 24.14 -20.62
C ASN A 3 -1.45 23.07 -19.63
N LEU A 4 -0.65 22.89 -18.60
CA LEU A 4 -0.83 21.90 -17.55
C LEU A 4 -0.37 22.54 -16.24
N SER A 5 -1.12 22.28 -15.18
CA SER A 5 -1.09 23.05 -13.94
C SER A 5 -0.15 22.47 -12.90
N PHE A 6 0.63 23.31 -12.23
CA PHE A 6 1.63 22.89 -11.25
C PHE A 6 2.06 24.04 -10.29
N ASN A 7 2.54 23.75 -9.08
CA ASN A 7 2.72 24.77 -8.03
C ASN A 7 4.07 25.53 -8.08
N ILE A 8 4.15 26.59 -8.89
CA ILE A 8 5.35 27.43 -8.95
C ILE A 8 5.59 28.19 -7.62
N THR A 9 6.76 28.01 -7.01
CA THR A 9 7.20 28.61 -5.73
C THR A 9 8.62 29.18 -5.85
N LEU A 10 8.96 30.26 -5.14
CA LEU A 10 10.34 30.79 -5.08
C LEU A 10 10.99 30.56 -3.71
N LEU A 11 12.01 29.70 -3.67
CA LEU A 11 12.81 29.38 -2.49
C LEU A 11 13.94 30.42 -2.31
N LEU A 12 13.64 31.49 -1.56
CA LEU A 12 14.62 32.48 -1.12
C LEU A 12 15.08 32.31 0.35
N ASN A 13 14.50 31.40 1.11
CA ASN A 13 14.74 31.27 2.56
C ASN A 13 14.42 29.86 3.15
N LYS A 14 14.29 28.81 2.32
CA LYS A 14 13.60 27.56 2.73
C LYS A 14 14.48 26.32 2.97
N VAL A 15 15.80 26.45 3.04
CA VAL A 15 16.70 25.34 3.42
C VAL A 15 16.92 25.26 4.94
N TYR A 16 16.72 26.37 5.68
CA TYR A 16 16.84 26.39 7.14
C TYR A 16 15.63 27.05 7.83
N GLN A 17 14.69 26.20 8.27
CA GLN A 17 13.78 26.51 9.39
C GLN A 17 13.79 25.38 10.42
N ILE A 18 14.93 25.20 11.09
CA ILE A 18 14.96 24.65 12.44
C ILE A 18 15.70 25.66 13.33
N HIS A 19 15.03 26.08 14.40
CA HIS A 19 15.42 27.06 15.42
C HIS A 19 15.60 28.54 15.00
N GLN A 20 15.56 29.40 16.03
CA GLN A 20 15.40 30.86 15.96
C GLN A 20 16.71 31.62 16.24
N LYS A 21 16.67 32.95 16.11
CA LYS A 21 17.68 33.94 16.55
C LYS A 21 19.00 33.98 15.75
N ASN A 22 18.97 34.66 14.59
CA ASN A 22 19.83 35.83 14.25
C ASN A 22 19.84 36.18 12.74
N ALA A 23 18.66 36.31 12.12
CA ALA A 23 18.52 36.59 10.69
C ALA A 23 18.67 38.10 10.31
N LYS A 24 19.81 38.74 10.65
CA LYS A 24 20.06 40.16 10.30
C LYS A 24 20.87 40.36 9.01
N ASN A 25 21.72 39.42 8.59
CA ASN A 25 22.74 39.63 7.53
C ASN A 25 22.57 38.75 6.25
N MET A 26 21.40 38.14 6.01
CA MET A 26 21.22 37.12 4.95
C MET A 26 20.83 37.61 3.55
N TRP A 27 20.90 38.92 3.24
CA TRP A 27 20.34 39.47 1.98
C TRP A 27 21.36 39.76 0.86
N ASP A 28 22.65 39.51 1.10
CA ASP A 28 23.74 40.02 0.26
C ASP A 28 24.51 38.94 -0.55
N LYS A 29 24.11 37.65 -0.52
CA LYS A 29 24.85 36.56 -1.21
C LYS A 29 24.07 35.45 -1.93
N ASP A 30 22.80 35.18 -1.62
CA ASP A 30 22.09 34.02 -2.18
C ASP A 30 21.31 34.33 -3.47
N THR A 31 21.45 33.44 -4.46
CA THR A 31 20.68 33.48 -5.72
C THR A 31 19.28 32.90 -5.52
N PRO A 32 18.20 33.60 -5.93
CA PRO A 32 16.84 33.06 -5.86
C PRO A 32 16.65 31.78 -6.68
N VAL A 33 15.82 30.85 -6.20
CA VAL A 33 15.54 29.57 -6.86
C VAL A 33 14.03 29.37 -7.01
N LEU A 34 13.59 29.02 -8.21
CA LEU A 34 12.22 28.61 -8.55
C LEU A 34 12.04 27.11 -8.30
N GLN A 35 10.82 26.70 -7.99
CA GLN A 35 10.29 25.34 -7.80
C GLN A 35 8.97 25.26 -8.57
N TRP A 36 8.58 24.11 -9.13
CA TRP A 36 7.23 23.90 -9.69
C TRP A 36 6.88 22.41 -9.87
N ASP A 37 5.61 22.01 -9.79
CA ASP A 37 5.20 20.59 -9.91
C ASP A 37 5.26 20.00 -11.36
N HIS A 38 5.10 18.69 -11.54
CA HIS A 38 5.03 18.08 -12.88
C HIS A 38 3.68 18.33 -13.56
N PRO A 39 3.64 18.59 -14.89
CA PRO A 39 2.40 18.84 -15.59
C PRO A 39 1.75 17.49 -15.96
N PHE A 40 0.61 17.18 -15.33
CA PHE A 40 0.14 15.80 -15.16
C PHE A 40 -0.26 14.99 -16.42
N ILE A 41 -0.44 15.58 -17.62
CA ILE A 41 -0.98 14.89 -18.81
C ILE A 41 -0.40 15.41 -20.14
N THR A 42 0.49 14.65 -20.82
CA THR A 42 1.29 15.13 -21.95
C THR A 42 0.50 15.70 -23.14
N ASN A 43 -0.67 15.11 -23.47
CA ASN A 43 -1.30 15.16 -24.81
C ASN A 43 -0.41 14.54 -25.93
N GLY A 44 0.30 13.44 -25.62
CA GLY A 44 1.43 12.97 -26.42
C GLY A 44 2.70 13.75 -26.04
N PRO A 45 3.91 13.14 -26.08
CA PRO A 45 5.08 13.51 -25.26
C PRO A 45 5.39 15.01 -25.14
N LEU A 46 5.92 15.36 -23.97
CA LEU A 46 6.39 16.71 -23.68
C LEU A 46 7.73 16.97 -24.36
N VAL A 47 8.19 18.21 -24.22
CA VAL A 47 9.37 18.76 -24.89
C VAL A 47 10.03 19.85 -24.03
N ASN A 48 9.31 20.83 -23.44
CA ASN A 48 9.87 21.87 -22.57
C ASN A 48 8.89 22.65 -21.66
N PHE A 49 9.46 23.55 -20.85
CA PHE A 49 8.88 24.74 -20.26
C PHE A 49 9.61 25.97 -20.80
N THR A 50 8.95 26.91 -21.48
CA THR A 50 9.51 28.25 -21.66
C THR A 50 9.36 29.02 -20.33
N ILE A 51 10.44 29.54 -19.75
CA ILE A 51 10.40 30.42 -18.58
C ILE A 51 10.56 31.88 -19.03
N GLU A 52 9.50 32.67 -18.92
CA GLU A 52 9.49 34.08 -19.32
C GLU A 52 9.62 35.01 -18.09
N ILE A 53 10.48 36.03 -18.19
CA ILE A 53 10.75 37.02 -17.14
C ILE A 53 10.48 38.44 -17.65
N THR A 54 9.50 39.12 -17.06
CA THR A 54 9.13 40.51 -17.36
C THR A 54 9.56 41.44 -16.22
N VAL A 55 10.21 42.56 -16.54
CA VAL A 55 10.43 43.67 -15.59
C VAL A 55 9.19 44.57 -15.56
N LEU A 56 8.61 44.78 -14.37
CA LEU A 56 7.45 45.66 -14.17
C LEU A 56 7.86 47.07 -13.71
N GLN A 57 8.94 47.17 -12.93
CA GLN A 57 9.54 48.44 -12.51
C GLN A 57 11.01 48.20 -12.12
N SER A 58 11.90 49.17 -12.32
CA SER A 58 13.33 49.04 -12.06
C SER A 58 13.97 50.41 -11.86
N GLU A 59 15.04 50.49 -11.05
CA GLU A 59 15.94 51.66 -11.02
C GLU A 59 17.12 51.52 -12.02
N TYR A 60 17.13 50.45 -12.83
CA TYR A 60 18.12 50.14 -13.88
C TYR A 60 17.44 49.82 -15.22
N SER A 61 18.17 49.93 -16.33
CA SER A 61 17.63 49.70 -17.70
C SER A 61 16.93 48.35 -17.90
N ASN A 62 15.85 48.38 -18.69
CA ASN A 62 14.95 47.25 -18.92
C ASN A 62 15.47 46.30 -20.01
N HIS A 63 15.38 44.99 -19.74
CA HIS A 63 15.42 43.92 -20.74
C HIS A 63 14.34 42.89 -20.39
N ILE A 64 13.82 42.21 -21.41
CA ILE A 64 12.93 41.05 -21.28
C ILE A 64 13.77 39.82 -21.61
N ASN A 65 13.75 38.81 -20.75
CA ASN A 65 14.48 37.58 -20.96
C ASN A 65 13.51 36.39 -20.98
N SER A 66 13.75 35.46 -21.90
CA SER A 66 13.06 34.16 -21.97
C SER A 66 14.11 33.06 -21.96
N TYR A 67 13.75 31.93 -21.36
CA TYR A 67 14.59 30.74 -21.20
C TYR A 67 13.73 29.51 -21.54
N ASP A 68 14.34 28.34 -21.75
CA ASP A 68 13.62 27.07 -21.91
C ASP A 68 14.21 26.00 -20.97
N VAL A 69 13.37 25.11 -20.44
CA VAL A 69 13.73 24.02 -19.52
C VAL A 69 12.98 22.76 -19.98
N LEU A 70 13.67 21.78 -20.55
CA LEU A 70 13.03 20.65 -21.27
C LEU A 70 12.13 19.77 -20.37
N ILE A 71 11.22 18.99 -20.97
CA ILE A 71 10.35 18.04 -20.23
C ILE A 71 10.18 16.73 -20.97
N ASP A 72 10.38 15.66 -20.22
CA ASP A 72 10.53 14.32 -20.75
C ASP A 72 9.61 13.35 -19.96
N THR A 73 9.65 13.40 -18.61
CA THR A 73 9.09 12.33 -17.77
C THR A 73 8.30 12.82 -16.53
N TYR A 74 7.06 12.33 -16.40
CA TYR A 74 6.28 11.90 -15.21
C TYR A 74 6.76 12.11 -13.75
N HIS A 75 7.45 13.20 -13.39
CA HIS A 75 7.81 13.53 -11.99
C HIS A 75 6.59 13.96 -11.15
N GLN A 76 6.86 14.54 -9.97
CA GLN A 76 5.89 15.34 -9.21
C GLN A 76 6.35 16.80 -9.01
N THR A 77 7.66 17.14 -9.03
CA THR A 77 8.20 18.52 -8.90
C THR A 77 9.61 18.72 -9.52
N TYR A 78 9.91 19.93 -10.01
CA TYR A 78 11.21 20.44 -10.55
C TYR A 78 11.60 21.83 -9.98
N TYR A 79 12.77 22.36 -10.38
CA TYR A 79 13.38 23.59 -9.86
C TYR A 79 14.29 24.34 -10.91
N HIS A 80 14.53 25.67 -10.76
CA HIS A 80 15.41 26.48 -11.64
C HIS A 80 16.02 27.71 -10.94
N LYS A 81 17.30 28.06 -11.18
CA LYS A 81 17.98 29.19 -10.50
C LYS A 81 17.87 30.52 -11.26
N MET A 82 17.82 31.64 -10.53
CA MET A 82 17.53 32.98 -11.05
C MET A 82 18.63 34.03 -10.73
N PRO A 83 19.90 33.84 -11.14
CA PRO A 83 21.03 34.70 -10.73
C PRO A 83 21.00 36.11 -11.32
N TYR A 84 20.20 36.36 -12.37
CA TYR A 84 20.19 37.63 -13.11
C TYR A 84 19.16 38.66 -12.60
N LEU A 85 18.50 38.38 -11.46
CA LEU A 85 17.52 39.29 -10.85
C LEU A 85 18.21 40.39 -10.03
N LYS A 86 18.02 41.65 -10.44
CA LYS A 86 18.66 42.84 -9.84
C LYS A 86 17.93 43.31 -8.57
N PHE A 87 18.67 43.94 -7.65
CA PHE A 87 18.10 44.72 -6.54
C PHE A 87 17.34 45.95 -7.06
N SER A 88 16.40 46.49 -6.27
CA SER A 88 15.50 47.58 -6.70
C SER A 88 14.72 47.30 -8.00
N THR A 89 14.36 46.03 -8.25
CA THR A 89 13.57 45.62 -9.42
C THR A 89 12.37 44.76 -9.02
N LEU A 90 11.24 44.99 -9.68
CA LEU A 90 9.99 44.23 -9.58
C LEU A 90 9.85 43.38 -10.84
N TYR A 91 9.75 42.06 -10.66
CA TYR A 91 9.67 41.06 -11.73
C TYR A 91 8.33 40.33 -11.73
N ASN A 92 7.95 39.82 -12.89
CA ASN A 92 6.93 38.78 -13.06
C ASN A 92 7.54 37.61 -13.82
N ILE A 93 7.41 36.39 -13.29
CA ILE A 93 7.99 35.16 -13.87
C ILE A 93 6.87 34.15 -14.16
N SER A 94 6.92 33.50 -15.32
CA SER A 94 5.91 32.53 -15.77
C SER A 94 6.58 31.29 -16.36
N VAL A 95 5.96 30.11 -16.24
CA VAL A 95 6.50 28.83 -16.74
C VAL A 95 5.49 28.20 -17.72
N PHE A 96 5.91 27.99 -18.98
CA PHE A 96 5.09 27.63 -20.15
C PHE A 96 5.38 26.23 -20.68
N PRO A 97 4.66 25.21 -20.23
CA PRO A 97 4.87 23.83 -20.67
C PRO A 97 4.59 23.58 -22.19
N VAL A 98 5.15 22.53 -22.84
CA VAL A 98 5.39 22.29 -24.31
C VAL A 98 5.71 20.77 -24.61
N ASN A 99 5.24 19.75 -25.44
CA ASN A 99 4.22 19.11 -26.37
C ASN A 99 3.94 19.47 -27.88
N LYS A 100 3.38 18.61 -28.77
CA LYS A 100 3.20 18.91 -30.24
C LYS A 100 2.44 20.20 -30.71
N PHE A 101 1.53 20.82 -29.93
CA PHE A 101 0.55 21.87 -30.36
C PHE A 101 0.63 23.40 -29.92
N LYS A 102 1.80 24.01 -29.61
CA LYS A 102 2.04 25.28 -28.81
C LYS A 102 1.20 25.61 -27.52
N GLY A 103 1.88 26.12 -26.48
CA GLY A 103 1.43 26.06 -25.07
C GLY A 103 1.06 27.40 -24.41
N LYS A 104 0.62 27.36 -23.14
CA LYS A 104 0.27 28.50 -22.26
C LYS A 104 0.80 28.24 -20.84
N PRO A 105 0.96 29.26 -19.96
CA PRO A 105 1.65 29.08 -18.69
C PRO A 105 0.74 28.56 -17.57
N SER A 106 1.34 27.85 -16.62
CA SER A 106 0.62 27.21 -15.51
C SER A 106 0.23 28.19 -14.40
N ARG A 107 1.07 29.20 -14.13
CA ARG A 107 0.81 30.41 -13.32
C ARG A 107 1.96 31.42 -13.43
N ASN A 108 1.72 32.63 -12.93
CA ASN A 108 2.71 33.72 -12.88
C ASN A 108 3.04 34.06 -11.42
N VAL A 109 4.31 34.34 -11.12
CA VAL A 109 4.80 34.71 -9.78
C VAL A 109 5.43 36.10 -9.83
N THR A 110 4.85 37.05 -9.09
CA THR A 110 5.37 38.43 -8.98
C THR A 110 6.37 38.53 -7.82
N ILE A 111 7.59 38.97 -8.13
CA ILE A 111 8.75 38.93 -7.22
C ILE A 111 9.31 40.35 -7.05
N LYS A 112 9.29 40.87 -5.82
CA LYS A 112 9.82 42.20 -5.49
C LYS A 112 11.15 42.10 -4.74
N MET A 113 12.25 42.27 -5.47
CA MET A 113 13.59 42.36 -4.89
C MET A 113 13.67 43.59 -3.95
N PRO A 114 14.39 43.51 -2.82
CA PRO A 114 14.59 44.66 -1.95
C PRO A 114 15.56 45.67 -2.59
N PRO A 115 15.57 46.93 -2.13
CA PRO A 115 16.72 47.81 -2.37
C PRO A 115 17.97 47.31 -1.61
N PRO A 116 19.17 47.66 -2.07
CA PRO A 116 20.40 47.42 -1.32
C PRO A 116 20.43 48.27 -0.03
N GLU A 117 21.31 47.94 0.91
CA GLU A 117 21.48 48.73 2.13
C GLU A 117 22.31 49.99 1.84
N PRO A 118 21.80 51.20 2.07
CA PRO A 118 22.59 52.41 1.89
C PRO A 118 23.67 52.50 2.98
N LYS A 119 24.87 52.94 2.60
CA LYS A 119 26.02 53.04 3.51
C LYS A 119 26.61 54.44 3.50
N LEU A 120 26.99 54.88 4.69
CA LEU A 120 27.58 56.19 5.01
C LEU A 120 29.06 55.97 5.29
N SER A 121 29.96 56.80 4.76
CA SER A 121 31.37 56.75 5.12
C SER A 121 31.63 57.45 6.46
N ASP A 122 32.50 56.89 7.31
CA ASP A 122 32.77 57.36 8.68
C ASP A 122 33.30 58.80 8.78
N ASN A 123 33.86 59.34 7.69
CA ASN A 123 34.41 60.69 7.62
C ASN A 123 33.32 61.76 7.47
N ILE A 124 32.81 62.26 8.60
CA ILE A 124 31.81 63.31 8.72
C ILE A 124 32.35 64.45 9.59
N ASN A 125 32.54 65.63 9.00
CA ASN A 125 33.06 66.81 9.71
C ASN A 125 31.94 67.80 10.04
N ILE A 126 31.90 68.35 11.26
CA ILE A 126 30.94 69.40 11.65
C ILE A 126 31.65 70.56 12.35
N SER A 127 31.42 71.79 11.87
CA SER A 127 31.77 73.06 12.54
C SER A 127 30.50 73.83 12.90
N CYS A 128 30.54 74.66 13.96
CA CYS A 128 29.38 75.45 14.41
C CYS A 128 29.78 76.89 14.74
N ILE A 129 28.87 77.83 14.47
CA ILE A 129 29.02 79.27 14.70
C ILE A 129 27.66 79.81 15.16
N GLU A 130 27.60 80.32 16.40
CA GLU A 130 26.39 80.84 17.06
C GLU A 130 25.17 79.89 16.92
N PHE A 131 24.21 80.24 16.05
CA PHE A 131 22.96 79.50 15.84
C PHE A 131 23.01 78.47 14.70
N MET A 132 24.15 78.30 14.02
CA MET A 132 24.33 77.39 12.88
C MET A 132 25.41 76.33 13.08
N CYS A 133 25.24 75.16 12.46
CA CYS A 133 26.28 74.15 12.28
C CYS A 133 26.38 73.71 10.80
N GLN A 134 27.59 73.70 10.23
CA GLN A 134 27.86 73.16 8.90
C GLN A 134 28.48 71.77 9.00
N MET A 135 27.77 70.76 8.49
CA MET A 135 28.19 69.37 8.37
C MET A 135 28.67 69.09 6.93
N ASN A 136 29.74 68.30 6.77
CA ASN A 136 30.24 67.83 5.49
C ASN A 136 30.39 66.29 5.52
N ILE A 137 29.59 65.59 4.72
CA ILE A 137 29.64 64.12 4.55
C ILE A 137 30.44 63.79 3.29
N SER A 138 31.47 62.94 3.40
CA SER A 138 32.45 62.74 2.33
C SER A 138 32.05 61.75 1.22
N LYS A 139 31.40 60.63 1.54
CA LYS A 139 30.95 59.64 0.54
C LYS A 139 29.67 58.90 0.98
N LEU A 140 28.81 58.60 0.02
CA LEU A 140 27.68 57.68 0.18
C LEU A 140 27.84 56.47 -0.77
N GLU A 141 27.37 55.31 -0.35
CA GLU A 141 27.40 54.07 -1.15
C GLU A 141 26.03 53.38 -1.17
N ASN A 142 25.78 52.58 -2.21
CA ASN A 142 24.49 51.93 -2.51
C ASN A 142 23.29 52.90 -2.64
N ILE A 143 23.52 54.11 -3.14
CA ILE A 143 22.49 55.13 -3.35
C ILE A 143 21.79 54.94 -4.70
N SER A 144 20.46 55.04 -4.73
CA SER A 144 19.61 55.12 -5.93
C SER A 144 18.88 56.47 -6.05
N HIS A 145 18.25 56.75 -7.19
CA HIS A 145 17.46 57.98 -7.41
C HIS A 145 16.38 58.24 -6.35
N SER A 146 15.85 57.18 -5.73
CA SER A 146 14.81 57.25 -4.70
C SER A 146 15.34 57.41 -3.27
N SER A 147 16.63 57.73 -3.10
CA SER A 147 17.31 57.75 -1.80
C SER A 147 17.26 59.09 -1.10
N TYR A 148 17.05 59.04 0.21
CA TYR A 148 16.97 60.21 1.07
C TYR A 148 17.99 60.12 2.20
N LEU A 149 18.60 61.27 2.49
CA LEU A 149 19.41 61.53 3.67
C LEU A 149 18.56 62.33 4.65
N TYR A 150 18.41 61.80 5.85
CA TYR A 150 17.73 62.44 6.95
C TYR A 150 18.72 62.85 8.03
N VAL A 151 18.56 64.06 8.56
CA VAL A 151 19.28 64.53 9.75
C VAL A 151 18.26 64.97 10.79
N VAL A 152 18.19 64.23 11.88
CA VAL A 152 17.36 64.53 13.06
C VAL A 152 18.23 65.24 14.08
N VAL A 153 17.71 66.29 14.71
CA VAL A 153 18.39 67.03 15.78
C VAL A 153 17.55 66.94 17.05
N ASN A 154 18.19 66.71 18.19
CA ASN A 154 17.55 66.51 19.49
C ASN A 154 18.31 67.29 20.57
N ASN A 155 17.65 68.22 21.28
CA ASN A 155 18.28 68.99 22.36
C ASN A 155 18.30 68.27 23.73
N ASN A 156 17.65 67.11 23.85
CA ASN A 156 17.40 66.44 25.11
C ASN A 156 18.28 65.20 25.27
N ILE A 157 19.12 65.19 26.30
CA ILE A 157 20.22 64.22 26.47
C ILE A 157 19.74 62.88 27.07
N SER A 158 18.58 62.40 26.62
CA SER A 158 18.01 61.10 26.95
C SER A 158 17.98 60.20 25.70
N THR A 159 19.15 59.72 25.28
CA THR A 159 19.29 58.81 24.14
C THR A 159 19.16 57.36 24.59
N ASP A 160 18.02 56.71 24.30
CA ASP A 160 17.94 55.25 24.26
C ASP A 160 18.82 54.74 23.11
N GLU A 161 19.92 54.05 23.43
CA GLU A 161 20.92 53.59 22.43
C GLU A 161 20.44 52.43 21.53
N THR A 162 19.17 52.02 21.63
CA THR A 162 18.64 50.78 21.02
C THR A 162 17.63 51.00 19.88
N LEU A 163 17.45 52.23 19.39
CA LEU A 163 16.45 52.56 18.37
C LEU A 163 16.96 52.39 16.93
N ASP A 164 16.22 51.65 16.11
CA ASP A 164 16.44 51.53 14.66
C ASP A 164 16.13 52.87 13.95
N GLY A 165 16.83 53.17 12.85
CA GLY A 165 16.72 54.44 12.12
C GLY A 165 15.30 54.74 11.64
N LYS A 166 14.51 53.71 11.30
CA LYS A 166 13.08 53.86 10.99
C LYS A 166 12.30 54.49 12.16
N GLN A 167 12.60 54.07 13.40
CA GLN A 167 11.88 54.49 14.59
C GLN A 167 12.25 55.92 14.98
N ILE A 168 13.54 56.27 14.88
CA ILE A 168 14.04 57.63 15.12
C ILE A 168 13.33 58.65 14.19
N LEU A 169 13.17 58.31 12.91
CA LEU A 169 12.50 59.17 11.92
C LEU A 169 11.00 59.33 12.15
N LEU A 170 10.32 58.27 12.58
CA LEU A 170 8.90 58.35 12.94
C LEU A 170 8.69 59.25 14.16
N ASN A 171 9.55 59.13 15.18
CA ASN A 171 9.50 59.97 16.37
C ASN A 171 9.79 61.45 16.04
N SER A 172 10.72 61.74 15.12
CA SER A 172 11.01 63.12 14.71
C SER A 172 9.92 63.74 13.83
N ALA A 173 9.15 62.95 13.08
CA ALA A 173 8.08 63.46 12.22
C ALA A 173 6.77 63.78 12.97
N GLN A 174 6.58 63.26 14.19
CA GLN A 174 5.43 63.58 15.04
C GLN A 174 5.62 64.87 15.87
N SER A 175 6.66 65.65 15.56
CA SER A 175 7.19 66.71 16.43
C SER A 175 6.96 68.14 15.91
N ASP A 176 6.07 68.35 14.95
CA ASP A 176 5.92 69.63 14.21
C ASP A 176 5.52 70.86 15.04
N ASP A 177 5.26 70.72 16.35
CA ASP A 177 5.03 71.86 17.22
C ASP A 177 6.34 72.66 17.49
N LYS A 178 6.18 73.96 17.75
CA LYS A 178 7.27 74.94 17.80
C LYS A 178 8.21 74.78 19.01
N GLN A 179 7.84 73.97 20.00
CA GLN A 179 8.64 73.67 21.19
C GLN A 179 9.21 72.24 21.25
N SER A 180 9.13 71.44 20.18
CA SER A 180 9.67 70.08 20.21
C SER A 180 11.19 70.02 20.41
N ASN A 181 11.60 69.17 21.34
CA ASN A 181 13.01 68.92 21.71
C ASN A 181 13.76 68.10 20.64
N VAL A 182 13.06 67.19 19.96
CA VAL A 182 13.52 66.48 18.75
C VAL A 182 12.84 67.11 17.56
N TRP A 183 13.54 67.34 16.45
CA TRP A 183 12.93 67.66 15.15
C TRP A 183 13.73 67.10 13.97
N LEU A 184 13.07 66.93 12.83
CA LEU A 184 13.73 66.60 11.57
C LEU A 184 14.28 67.90 10.94
N ALA A 185 15.61 68.08 10.97
CA ALA A 185 16.26 69.28 10.43
C ALA A 185 16.51 69.20 8.93
N VAL A 186 16.67 67.98 8.38
CA VAL A 186 16.93 67.72 6.96
C VAL A 186 16.22 66.46 6.48
N ALA A 187 15.61 66.53 5.29
CA ALA A 187 15.03 65.42 4.54
C ALA A 187 15.44 65.50 3.05
N LYS A 188 16.75 65.56 2.77
CA LYS A 188 17.31 65.84 1.44
C LYS A 188 17.30 64.59 0.56
N SER A 189 16.77 64.68 -0.66
CA SER A 189 17.01 63.64 -1.67
C SER A 189 18.48 63.69 -2.10
N VAL A 190 19.15 62.55 -2.07
CA VAL A 190 20.57 62.41 -2.43
C VAL A 190 20.79 61.54 -3.67
N GLY A 191 19.71 61.07 -4.30
CA GLY A 191 19.76 60.12 -5.41
C GLY A 191 20.40 60.62 -6.71
N ASN A 192 20.66 61.93 -6.83
CA ASN A 192 21.34 62.55 -7.97
C ASN A 192 22.65 63.27 -7.56
N TYR A 193 23.23 62.95 -6.39
CA TYR A 193 24.36 63.71 -5.86
C TYR A 193 25.71 63.32 -6.50
N THR A 194 26.39 64.29 -7.11
CA THR A 194 27.64 64.07 -7.90
C THR A 194 28.88 64.79 -7.35
N ALA A 195 28.76 65.61 -6.30
CA ALA A 195 29.87 66.39 -5.76
C ALA A 195 30.69 65.64 -4.68
N LYS A 196 31.92 66.08 -4.42
CA LYS A 196 32.91 65.41 -3.55
C LYS A 196 32.57 65.36 -2.05
N PHE A 197 31.59 66.14 -1.59
CA PHE A 197 31.09 66.09 -0.22
C PHE A 197 29.68 66.71 -0.19
N ILE A 198 28.77 66.16 0.60
CA ILE A 198 27.45 66.77 0.87
C ILE A 198 27.64 67.77 2.00
N SER A 199 27.53 69.06 1.68
CA SER A 199 27.48 70.11 2.69
C SER A 199 26.04 70.34 3.15
N ILE A 200 25.86 70.47 4.46
CA ILE A 200 24.56 70.57 5.13
C ILE A 200 24.66 71.67 6.17
N LYS A 201 23.80 72.68 6.08
CA LYS A 201 23.66 73.70 7.12
C LYS A 201 22.48 73.35 8.01
N LEU A 202 22.74 73.26 9.31
CA LEU A 202 21.76 73.07 10.37
C LEU A 202 21.61 74.39 11.11
N GLY A 203 20.38 74.77 11.44
CA GLY A 203 20.09 75.98 12.21
C GLY A 203 20.17 77.31 11.45
N ASP A 204 20.19 77.30 10.11
CA ASP A 204 20.22 78.54 9.33
C ASP A 204 18.88 79.31 9.29
N GLY A 205 17.82 78.74 9.90
CA GLY A 205 16.51 79.36 10.01
C GLY A 205 15.77 79.52 8.68
N THR A 206 16.28 78.93 7.58
CA THR A 206 15.68 79.08 6.26
C THR A 206 14.43 78.22 6.11
N ILE A 207 13.35 78.81 5.58
CA ILE A 207 12.24 78.07 4.98
C ILE A 207 12.61 77.88 3.50
N SER A 208 13.49 76.90 3.25
CA SER A 208 14.07 76.64 1.93
C SER A 208 13.42 75.44 1.25
N ASN A 209 12.29 75.68 0.57
CA ASN A 209 11.50 74.73 -0.24
C ASN A 209 12.25 74.21 -1.50
N SER A 210 13.55 73.95 -1.41
CA SER A 210 14.41 73.59 -2.53
C SER A 210 15.66 72.76 -2.17
N GLU A 211 16.26 72.93 -0.97
CA GLU A 211 17.55 72.26 -0.67
C GLU A 211 17.49 71.16 0.39
N TYR A 212 16.64 71.24 1.42
CA TYR A 212 16.59 70.24 2.50
C TYR A 212 15.23 69.54 2.66
N GLY A 213 14.27 69.81 1.78
CA GLY A 213 12.89 69.30 1.82
C GLY A 213 11.95 70.24 2.60
N ASP A 214 10.65 69.91 2.65
CA ASP A 214 9.64 70.68 3.40
C ASP A 214 9.77 70.43 4.92
N VAL A 215 10.91 70.81 5.50
CA VAL A 215 11.25 70.64 6.92
C VAL A 215 11.78 71.96 7.50
N THR A 216 11.47 72.24 8.76
CA THR A 216 11.90 73.49 9.40
C THR A 216 13.29 73.33 10.01
N ASN A 217 14.30 73.95 9.40
CA ASN A 217 15.66 74.01 9.91
C ASN A 217 15.79 74.98 11.11
N LYS A 218 15.11 74.65 12.24
CA LYS A 218 15.02 75.49 13.44
C LYS A 218 16.42 75.98 13.88
N PRO A 219 16.63 77.29 14.11
CA PRO A 219 17.93 77.81 14.55
C PRO A 219 18.36 77.20 15.87
N LEU A 220 19.65 76.86 15.98
CA LEU A 220 20.21 76.27 17.19
C LEU A 220 20.33 77.34 18.27
N GLN A 221 19.93 77.01 19.49
CA GLN A 221 19.94 77.95 20.61
C GLN A 221 21.31 77.97 21.27
N ASN A 222 21.89 79.17 21.36
CA ASN A 222 22.98 79.47 22.29
C ASN A 222 22.65 78.91 23.69
N ASP A 223 23.67 78.32 24.33
CA ASP A 223 23.66 77.55 25.58
C ASP A 223 23.02 76.14 25.56
N THR A 224 22.61 75.60 24.39
CA THR A 224 21.90 74.30 24.32
C THR A 224 22.76 73.15 23.78
N ASN A 225 22.70 71.99 24.42
CA ASN A 225 23.33 70.73 23.96
C ASN A 225 22.44 70.01 22.94
N TYR A 226 23.02 69.46 21.88
CA TYR A 226 22.31 68.78 20.79
C TYR A 226 22.94 67.44 20.41
N VAL A 227 22.10 66.45 20.13
CA VAL A 227 22.42 65.18 19.45
C VAL A 227 21.92 65.29 18.00
N ILE A 228 22.76 64.92 17.04
CA ILE A 228 22.51 64.99 15.60
C ILE A 228 22.60 63.55 15.06
N THR A 229 21.49 63.01 14.59
CA THR A 229 21.38 61.64 14.07
C THR A 229 21.23 61.65 12.56
N ILE A 230 22.15 60.98 11.85
CA ILE A 230 22.17 60.86 10.39
C ILE A 230 21.69 59.47 9.99
N ILE A 231 20.71 59.40 9.09
CA ILE A 231 20.12 58.15 8.59
C ILE A 231 19.95 58.25 7.07
N LEU A 232 20.47 57.27 6.33
CA LEU A 232 20.16 57.09 4.91
C LEU A 232 18.96 56.14 4.77
N ALA A 233 18.12 56.35 3.76
CA ALA A 233 17.06 55.42 3.42
C ALA A 233 16.89 55.24 1.90
N ASN A 234 17.03 54.01 1.43
CA ASN A 234 16.69 53.61 0.08
C ASN A 234 15.21 53.21 0.05
N ARG A 235 14.39 53.95 -0.71
CA ARG A 235 12.95 53.69 -0.86
C ARG A 235 12.68 53.07 -2.23
N TYR A 236 12.01 51.92 -2.27
CA TYR A 236 11.61 51.30 -3.53
C TYR A 236 10.21 50.69 -3.41
N LEU A 237 9.20 51.36 -4.00
CA LEU A 237 7.77 51.09 -3.73
C LEU A 237 7.53 51.01 -2.20
N ASN A 238 6.59 50.18 -1.74
CA ASN A 238 6.28 49.96 -0.31
C ASN A 238 7.37 49.19 0.49
N LYS A 239 8.65 49.27 0.10
CA LYS A 239 9.80 48.74 0.87
C LYS A 239 10.80 49.88 1.09
N THR A 240 11.34 49.99 2.30
CA THR A 240 12.42 50.94 2.63
C THR A 240 13.49 50.21 3.41
N ARG A 241 14.76 50.40 3.05
CA ARG A 241 15.92 49.87 3.78
C ARG A 241 16.73 51.07 4.29
N TYR A 242 16.85 51.16 5.60
CA TYR A 242 17.56 52.23 6.30
C TYR A 242 19.01 51.81 6.53
N SER A 243 19.94 52.77 6.61
CA SER A 243 21.24 52.53 7.21
C SER A 243 21.10 52.36 8.74
N GLN A 244 22.14 51.88 9.40
CA GLN A 244 22.28 52.11 10.83
C GLN A 244 22.33 53.64 11.11
N PRO A 245 21.77 54.14 12.23
CA PRO A 245 21.83 55.55 12.59
C PRO A 245 23.24 55.95 13.09
N CYS A 246 23.71 57.13 12.70
CA CYS A 246 25.00 57.70 13.12
C CYS A 246 24.76 58.96 13.99
N ASN A 247 25.22 58.97 15.25
CA ASN A 247 24.89 59.98 16.27
C ASN A 247 26.10 60.88 16.64
N ILE A 248 25.90 62.20 16.77
CA ILE A 248 26.97 63.21 16.99
C ILE A 248 26.49 64.30 17.97
N PHE A 249 27.31 64.76 18.93
CA PHE A 249 26.87 65.60 20.09
C PHE A 249 27.59 67.00 20.17
N ARG A 250 26.90 68.16 20.34
CA ARG A 250 27.47 69.55 20.28
C ARG A 250 26.73 70.65 21.12
N THR A 251 27.28 71.88 21.24
CA THR A 251 26.77 73.04 22.05
C THR A 251 27.11 74.43 21.43
N SER A 252 26.43 75.55 21.78
CA SER A 252 26.77 76.97 21.39
C SER A 252 26.54 78.03 22.52
N LYS A 253 26.74 79.36 22.31
CA LYS A 253 26.71 80.49 23.32
C LYS A 253 26.82 81.89 22.62
N GLU A 254 26.47 83.13 23.07
CA GLU A 254 26.04 83.82 24.34
C GLU A 254 24.96 84.95 24.10
N ARG A 255 24.99 86.15 24.74
CA ARG A 255 23.89 87.16 24.87
C ARG A 255 24.24 88.68 24.71
N ASN A 256 23.21 89.49 24.36
CA ASN A 256 22.78 90.73 25.08
C ASN A 256 21.37 91.22 24.59
N VAL A 257 20.73 92.23 25.25
CA VAL A 257 19.24 92.40 25.26
C VAL A 257 18.70 93.83 25.02
N LYS A 258 17.55 93.97 24.30
CA LYS A 258 16.44 94.99 24.37
C LYS A 258 15.47 94.81 23.17
N LEU A 259 14.18 95.23 23.06
CA LEU A 259 13.13 95.96 23.86
C LEU A 259 11.70 95.41 23.44
N TYR A 260 10.66 95.62 24.27
CA TYR A 260 9.21 96.00 24.05
C TYR A 260 8.51 95.71 22.69
N GLU A 261 7.19 95.42 22.56
CA GLU A 261 5.96 95.41 23.41
C GLU A 261 4.94 94.41 22.74
N GLY A 262 3.75 94.01 23.22
CA GLY A 262 2.87 94.35 24.37
C GLY A 262 1.66 93.36 24.46
N ASP A 263 0.56 93.72 25.13
CA ASP A 263 -0.60 92.84 25.46
C ASP A 263 -1.70 92.74 24.35
N ALA A 264 -2.83 92.01 24.42
CA ALA A 264 -3.57 91.25 25.46
C ALA A 264 -4.55 90.25 24.76
N ALA A 265 -5.37 89.35 25.32
CA ALA A 265 -5.64 88.75 26.66
C ALA A 265 -6.51 87.46 26.46
N ILE A 266 -7.00 86.79 27.53
CA ILE A 266 -7.82 85.54 27.44
C ILE A 266 -9.18 85.69 28.16
N SER A 267 -10.24 85.06 27.62
CA SER A 267 -11.57 84.97 28.26
C SER A 267 -11.81 83.62 28.97
N PRO A 268 -12.27 83.57 30.24
CA PRO A 268 -12.35 82.31 31.03
C PRO A 268 -13.48 81.34 30.65
N LEU A 269 -14.35 81.66 29.70
CA LEU A 269 -15.61 80.93 29.46
C LEU A 269 -15.44 79.47 29.02
N PHE A 270 -14.26 79.10 28.51
CA PHE A 270 -14.00 77.83 27.83
C PHE A 270 -13.99 76.59 28.75
N LEU A 271 -13.69 76.78 30.05
CA LEU A 271 -13.56 75.66 31.01
C LEU A 271 -14.89 75.19 31.61
N LEU A 272 -15.95 76.00 31.55
CA LEU A 272 -17.20 75.71 32.26
C LEU A 272 -18.20 74.86 31.43
N LEU A 273 -18.08 74.88 30.09
CA LEU A 273 -18.92 74.09 29.18
C LEU A 273 -18.52 72.60 29.11
N LEU A 274 -17.27 72.27 29.44
CA LEU A 274 -16.69 70.93 29.23
C LEU A 274 -17.23 69.86 30.20
N PHE A 275 -17.73 70.26 31.38
CA PHE A 275 -18.29 69.33 32.37
C PHE A 275 -19.77 68.93 32.14
N LEU A 276 -20.50 69.62 31.26
CA LEU A 276 -21.94 69.40 31.07
C LEU A 276 -22.31 68.28 30.07
N PHE A 277 -21.41 67.93 29.14
CA PHE A 277 -21.74 67.00 28.04
C PHE A 277 -21.52 65.52 28.35
N ILE A 278 -20.66 65.19 29.31
CA ILE A 278 -20.27 63.80 29.64
C ILE A 278 -21.48 62.92 30.04
N PRO A 279 -22.44 63.36 30.87
CA PRO A 279 -23.60 62.55 31.23
C PRO A 279 -24.53 62.21 30.06
N ILE A 280 -24.63 63.11 29.07
CA ILE A 280 -25.59 63.03 27.97
C ILE A 280 -25.24 61.87 27.01
N VAL A 281 -23.95 61.70 26.72
CA VAL A 281 -23.45 60.60 25.85
C VAL A 281 -23.65 59.23 26.51
N ILE A 282 -23.43 59.13 27.82
CA ILE A 282 -23.65 57.90 28.60
C ILE A 282 -25.15 57.56 28.64
N GLY A 283 -26.02 58.57 28.83
CA GLY A 283 -27.47 58.41 28.73
C GLY A 283 -27.92 57.90 27.36
N GLY A 284 -27.37 58.43 26.28
CA GLY A 284 -27.66 57.99 24.91
C GLY A 284 -27.33 56.51 24.66
N LEU A 285 -26.16 56.04 25.11
CA LEU A 285 -25.74 54.64 24.98
C LEU A 285 -26.64 53.67 25.77
N LEU A 286 -27.12 54.07 26.94
CA LEU A 286 -28.07 53.28 27.74
C LEU A 286 -29.47 53.29 27.13
N PHE A 287 -29.93 54.41 26.57
CA PHE A 287 -31.21 54.52 25.87
C PHE A 287 -31.24 53.65 24.61
N TYR A 288 -30.15 53.63 23.84
CA TYR A 288 -30.03 52.81 22.62
C TYR A 288 -30.08 51.30 22.93
N LYS A 289 -29.46 50.85 24.04
CA LYS A 289 -29.59 49.46 24.51
C LYS A 289 -30.98 49.12 25.06
N LYS A 290 -31.76 50.10 25.54
CA LYS A 290 -33.10 49.85 26.13
C LYS A 290 -34.25 49.78 25.10
N LYS A 291 -34.06 50.26 23.87
CA LYS A 291 -35.14 50.33 22.84
C LYS A 291 -35.10 49.24 21.76
N ARG A 292 -34.54 48.04 22.04
CA ARG A 292 -34.68 46.88 21.13
C ARG A 292 -34.72 45.50 21.80
N LYS A 293 -35.31 45.38 23.00
CA LYS A 293 -35.72 44.09 23.58
C LYS A 293 -36.88 44.21 24.59
N SER A 294 -38.10 44.25 24.08
CA SER A 294 -39.38 44.06 24.79
C SER A 294 -40.46 43.79 23.73
N ASN A 295 -41.59 43.16 24.12
CA ASN A 295 -42.49 42.36 23.27
C ASN A 295 -41.78 41.08 22.77
N GLU A 296 -41.68 40.06 23.62
CA GLU A 296 -42.68 38.97 23.85
C GLU A 296 -42.48 37.84 22.83
N GLU A 297 -42.12 36.59 23.18
CA GLU A 297 -42.67 35.66 24.20
C GLU A 297 -44.13 35.25 23.94
N SER A 298 -44.56 33.99 24.12
CA SER A 298 -43.88 32.68 24.13
C SER A 298 -44.98 31.59 24.02
N ASN A 299 -44.68 30.38 23.50
CA ASN A 299 -45.47 29.11 23.56
C ASN A 299 -45.05 28.13 22.43
N HIS A 300 -45.20 26.79 22.49
CA HIS A 300 -45.29 25.85 23.62
C HIS A 300 -45.06 24.38 23.12
N PHE A 301 -44.52 23.52 23.98
CA PHE A 301 -44.74 22.05 24.05
C PHE A 301 -44.13 21.00 23.07
N PHE A 302 -44.11 19.78 23.64
CA PHE A 302 -43.76 18.42 23.18
C PHE A 302 -44.54 17.95 21.92
N ASN A 303 -44.24 16.83 21.23
CA ASN A 303 -43.92 15.49 21.77
C ASN A 303 -43.31 14.46 20.76
N LYS A 304 -43.03 13.24 21.26
CA LYS A 304 -42.82 11.97 20.51
C LYS A 304 -44.15 11.47 19.86
N THR A 305 -44.30 10.36 19.10
CA THR A 305 -43.73 9.00 19.26
C THR A 305 -44.00 8.04 18.08
N LYS A 306 -43.15 7.00 17.96
CA LYS A 306 -43.25 5.63 17.38
C LYS A 306 -44.48 5.13 16.55
N LEU A 307 -44.12 4.19 15.65
CA LEU A 307 -44.77 2.88 15.29
C LEU A 307 -45.92 2.79 14.26
N SER A 308 -45.61 2.20 13.10
CA SER A 308 -46.38 1.17 12.32
C SER A 308 -45.72 0.97 10.95
N SER A 309 -45.74 -0.18 10.27
CA SER A 309 -46.10 -1.56 10.67
C SER A 309 -45.57 -2.57 9.64
N CYS A 310 -45.43 -3.82 10.11
CA CYS A 310 -45.29 -5.08 9.38
C CYS A 310 -45.98 -5.14 8.00
N PHE A 311 -45.32 -5.80 7.04
CA PHE A 311 -45.98 -6.62 6.02
C PHE A 311 -45.49 -8.07 6.16
N LYS A 312 -46.39 -9.02 5.91
CA LYS A 312 -46.18 -10.48 5.94
C LYS A 312 -47.05 -11.09 4.83
N GLY A 313 -46.57 -12.19 4.24
CA GLY A 313 -47.27 -12.92 3.17
C GLY A 313 -46.34 -13.19 1.99
N ASN A 314 -46.28 -14.39 1.41
CA ASN A 314 -46.91 -15.64 1.86
C ASN A 314 -46.05 -16.87 1.47
N THR A 315 -46.37 -18.02 2.06
CA THR A 315 -45.84 -19.35 1.71
C THR A 315 -46.66 -20.00 0.59
N ASP A 316 -46.00 -20.81 -0.24
CA ASP A 316 -46.47 -22.05 -0.91
C ASP A 316 -45.16 -22.70 -1.48
N GLU A 317 -44.61 -23.83 -1.00
CA GLU A 317 -44.99 -25.26 -1.00
C GLU A 317 -44.73 -26.06 -2.30
N ASN A 318 -43.78 -27.03 -2.21
CA ASN A 318 -43.53 -28.22 -3.07
C ASN A 318 -42.98 -27.95 -4.51
N GLU A 319 -42.19 -28.80 -5.19
CA GLU A 319 -41.99 -30.27 -5.13
C GLU A 319 -40.52 -30.76 -5.41
N HIS A 320 -40.20 -31.91 -4.78
CA HIS A 320 -39.37 -33.06 -5.20
C HIS A 320 -38.02 -33.01 -5.99
N LEU A 321 -36.98 -33.49 -5.28
CA LEU A 321 -35.95 -34.52 -5.63
C LEU A 321 -36.13 -35.36 -6.93
N PRO A 322 -35.04 -35.90 -7.54
CA PRO A 322 -34.34 -37.05 -6.93
C PRO A 322 -32.80 -37.14 -7.08
N LEU A 323 -32.12 -37.60 -6.02
CA LEU A 323 -30.77 -38.18 -6.08
C LEU A 323 -30.87 -39.70 -6.30
N HIS A 324 -30.02 -40.29 -7.16
CA HIS A 324 -30.10 -41.72 -7.48
C HIS A 324 -29.67 -42.65 -6.33
N THR A 325 -30.29 -43.83 -6.27
CA THR A 325 -30.26 -44.73 -5.10
C THR A 325 -29.17 -45.80 -5.17
N PHE A 326 -28.50 -46.07 -4.03
CA PHE A 326 -27.96 -47.39 -3.72
C PHE A 326 -28.54 -47.91 -2.39
N LYS A 327 -28.98 -49.17 -2.36
CA LYS A 327 -29.60 -49.83 -1.20
C LYS A 327 -28.62 -50.76 -0.50
N ALA A 328 -28.42 -50.56 0.81
CA ALA A 328 -27.86 -51.57 1.70
C ALA A 328 -28.92 -52.01 2.73
N LYS A 329 -28.89 -53.29 3.15
CA LYS A 329 -29.95 -53.88 4.00
C LYS A 329 -29.65 -53.68 5.49
N SER A 330 -30.65 -53.28 6.26
CA SER A 330 -30.61 -53.27 7.71
C SER A 330 -30.74 -54.68 8.29
N ALA A 331 -29.95 -55.01 9.31
CA ALA A 331 -30.19 -56.12 10.23
C ALA A 331 -30.37 -55.57 11.65
N LEU A 332 -31.37 -56.05 12.39
CA LEU A 332 -31.65 -55.61 13.76
C LEU A 332 -31.02 -56.56 14.78
N ALA A 333 -30.39 -56.00 15.81
CA ALA A 333 -30.18 -56.64 17.12
C ALA A 333 -30.22 -55.56 18.23
N PRO A 334 -30.62 -55.87 19.48
CA PRO A 334 -31.23 -54.87 20.36
C PRO A 334 -30.35 -54.36 21.52
N LYS A 335 -30.84 -53.30 22.16
CA LYS A 335 -30.28 -52.63 23.35
C LYS A 335 -30.35 -53.52 24.59
N SER A 336 -29.35 -53.41 25.46
CA SER A 336 -29.49 -53.62 26.91
C SER A 336 -29.02 -52.36 27.67
N LYS A 337 -29.35 -52.23 28.96
CA LYS A 337 -29.06 -51.05 29.80
C LYS A 337 -28.28 -51.45 31.05
N SER A 338 -27.50 -50.48 31.58
CA SER A 338 -27.26 -50.18 33.01
C SER A 338 -26.73 -51.32 33.92
N ASN A 339 -25.75 -51.07 34.80
CA ASN A 339 -25.88 -50.15 35.94
C ASN A 339 -24.53 -49.57 36.40
N ASN A 340 -24.60 -48.47 37.16
CA ASN A 340 -23.50 -47.97 37.98
C ASN A 340 -23.48 -48.70 39.34
N LEU A 341 -22.31 -48.77 39.98
CA LEU A 341 -22.19 -48.75 41.43
C LEU A 341 -21.17 -47.66 41.82
N SER A 342 -21.39 -47.03 42.98
CA SER A 342 -20.52 -46.04 43.58
C SER A 342 -19.87 -46.59 44.85
N LEU A 343 -18.80 -45.95 45.32
CA LEU A 343 -18.25 -46.15 46.67
C LEU A 343 -17.68 -44.83 47.21
N GLU A 344 -17.89 -44.63 48.51
CA GLU A 344 -17.58 -43.44 49.29
C GLU A 344 -17.03 -43.87 50.68
N ASP A 345 -16.33 -43.05 51.48
CA ASP A 345 -15.92 -41.64 51.30
C ASP A 345 -14.43 -41.52 50.81
N ALA A 346 -13.40 -40.97 51.48
CA ALA A 346 -13.26 -40.33 52.80
C ALA A 346 -12.06 -39.34 52.91
N ASP A 347 -12.21 -38.42 53.87
CA ASP A 347 -11.21 -37.61 54.60
C ASP A 347 -10.56 -36.36 53.96
N GLU A 348 -10.46 -35.30 54.77
CA GLU A 348 -10.07 -33.93 54.38
C GLU A 348 -8.73 -33.51 54.99
N ASN A 349 -7.98 -32.63 54.31
CA ASN A 349 -7.51 -31.33 54.83
C ASN A 349 -6.40 -30.71 53.94
N ASN A 350 -6.77 -29.80 53.02
CA ASN A 350 -5.89 -28.69 52.64
C ASN A 350 -6.69 -27.55 51.96
N PRO A 351 -7.01 -26.45 52.67
CA PRO A 351 -7.93 -25.44 52.16
C PRO A 351 -7.22 -24.34 51.34
N LEU A 352 -7.09 -24.52 50.01
CA LEU A 352 -6.86 -23.43 49.03
C LEU A 352 -6.91 -23.96 47.57
N LEU A 353 -8.07 -23.85 46.90
CA LEU A 353 -8.33 -23.76 45.42
C LEU A 353 -9.68 -24.39 45.02
N SER A 354 -10.80 -23.73 45.32
CA SER A 354 -12.15 -24.22 45.00
C SER A 354 -13.11 -23.13 44.50
N GLN A 355 -12.72 -22.40 43.43
CA GLN A 355 -13.64 -21.57 42.64
C GLN A 355 -13.57 -21.84 41.13
N ASN A 356 -13.42 -23.12 40.74
CA ASN A 356 -13.69 -23.55 39.37
C ASN A 356 -15.21 -23.69 39.16
N ASN A 357 -15.85 -22.62 38.67
CA ASN A 357 -17.20 -22.70 38.11
C ASN A 357 -17.19 -23.54 36.82
N SER A 358 -17.39 -24.85 36.97
CA SER A 358 -17.46 -25.82 35.87
C SER A 358 -18.73 -25.65 35.03
N LYS A 359 -18.77 -24.59 34.20
CA LYS A 359 -19.66 -24.54 33.03
C LYS A 359 -19.35 -25.75 32.16
N GLN A 360 -20.23 -26.75 32.20
CA GLN A 360 -20.08 -28.00 31.47
C GLN A 360 -20.34 -27.74 29.98
N TYR A 361 -19.32 -27.27 29.25
CA TYR A 361 -19.44 -26.94 27.83
C TYR A 361 -19.86 -28.17 27.03
N GLN A 362 -20.98 -28.04 26.31
CA GLN A 362 -21.53 -29.10 25.48
C GLN A 362 -20.72 -29.21 24.18
N PHE A 363 -19.72 -30.08 24.18
CA PHE A 363 -18.87 -30.39 23.01
C PHE A 363 -19.61 -31.26 21.97
N THR A 364 -20.67 -30.69 21.38
CA THR A 364 -21.40 -31.20 20.21
C THR A 364 -22.11 -30.01 19.55
N CYS A 365 -21.97 -29.89 18.24
CA CYS A 365 -22.65 -28.93 17.39
C CYS A 365 -23.09 -29.66 16.12
N ARG A 366 -24.09 -30.54 16.27
CA ARG A 366 -24.67 -31.29 15.16
C ARG A 366 -25.47 -30.36 14.26
N ILE A 367 -25.11 -30.33 12.99
CA ILE A 367 -25.79 -29.57 11.92
C ILE A 367 -26.21 -30.57 10.84
N GLU A 368 -27.50 -30.60 10.49
CA GLU A 368 -27.99 -31.39 9.35
C GLU A 368 -27.53 -30.73 8.04
N LEU A 369 -27.31 -31.52 6.98
CA LEU A 369 -26.64 -31.02 5.78
C LEU A 369 -27.35 -29.87 5.07
N GLU A 370 -28.69 -29.82 5.14
CA GLU A 370 -29.51 -28.78 4.53
C GLU A 370 -29.21 -27.39 5.12
N ASP A 371 -28.86 -27.31 6.41
CA ASP A 371 -28.47 -26.07 7.10
C ASP A 371 -26.97 -25.75 6.98
N PHE A 372 -26.13 -26.67 6.47
CA PHE A 372 -24.67 -26.58 6.65
C PHE A 372 -24.01 -25.41 5.89
N GLU A 373 -24.49 -25.05 4.68
CA GLU A 373 -23.97 -23.88 3.95
C GLU A 373 -24.22 -22.58 4.75
N GLU A 374 -25.41 -22.45 5.33
CA GLU A 374 -25.81 -21.25 6.07
C GLU A 374 -25.17 -21.18 7.46
N TYR A 375 -25.07 -22.33 8.16
CA TYR A 375 -24.30 -22.45 9.40
C TYR A 375 -22.84 -22.00 9.21
N VAL A 376 -22.17 -22.43 8.13
CA VAL A 376 -20.79 -22.00 7.88
C VAL A 376 -20.72 -20.50 7.60
N LYS A 377 -21.57 -19.94 6.73
CA LYS A 377 -21.61 -18.48 6.47
C LYS A 377 -21.75 -17.65 7.74
N GLN A 378 -22.68 -18.01 8.62
CA GLN A 378 -22.95 -17.28 9.85
C GLN A 378 -21.83 -17.48 10.89
N SER A 379 -21.34 -18.71 11.03
CA SER A 379 -20.40 -19.07 12.12
C SER A 379 -18.95 -18.70 11.83
N ILE A 380 -18.55 -18.57 10.57
CA ILE A 380 -17.15 -18.47 10.19
C ILE A 380 -16.51 -17.13 10.56
N GLY A 381 -17.26 -16.02 10.51
CA GLY A 381 -16.94 -14.71 11.10
C GLY A 381 -15.65 -14.01 10.62
N THR A 382 -15.78 -12.76 10.16
CA THR A 382 -14.62 -11.90 9.80
C THR A 382 -13.95 -11.22 11.00
N SER A 383 -14.50 -11.35 12.21
CA SER A 383 -13.91 -10.84 13.46
C SER A 383 -13.22 -11.96 14.26
N GLU A 384 -12.45 -11.56 15.28
CA GLU A 384 -11.85 -12.46 16.29
C GLU A 384 -12.90 -13.10 17.24
N GLU A 385 -14.19 -12.81 17.04
CA GLU A 385 -15.31 -13.30 17.87
C GLU A 385 -16.18 -14.35 17.15
N GLY A 386 -15.82 -14.75 15.92
CA GLY A 386 -16.61 -15.71 15.13
C GLY A 386 -16.81 -17.06 15.81
N GLU A 387 -18.01 -17.64 15.69
CA GLU A 387 -18.42 -18.87 16.39
C GLU A 387 -17.48 -20.06 16.14
N LEU A 388 -16.95 -20.26 14.93
CA LEU A 388 -15.96 -21.31 14.67
C LEU A 388 -14.64 -21.08 15.41
N MET A 389 -14.24 -19.82 15.64
CA MET A 389 -13.09 -19.50 16.49
C MET A 389 -13.42 -19.73 17.96
N ARG A 390 -14.62 -19.33 18.42
CA ARG A 390 -15.10 -19.61 19.79
C ARG A 390 -15.12 -21.11 20.10
N GLN A 391 -15.59 -21.93 19.15
CA GLN A 391 -15.62 -23.40 19.26
C GLN A 391 -14.20 -23.99 19.33
N HIS A 392 -13.27 -23.54 18.48
CA HIS A 392 -11.87 -23.97 18.55
C HIS A 392 -11.22 -23.60 19.89
N ASN A 393 -11.49 -22.39 20.40
CA ASN A 393 -10.98 -21.89 21.67
C ASN A 393 -11.56 -22.62 22.91
N LEU A 394 -12.55 -23.52 22.77
CA LEU A 394 -12.97 -24.41 23.86
C LEU A 394 -11.92 -25.49 24.17
N PHE A 395 -11.00 -25.77 23.24
CA PHE A 395 -10.00 -26.83 23.40
C PHE A 395 -8.65 -26.28 23.89
N VAL A 396 -8.30 -26.57 25.14
CA VAL A 396 -6.98 -26.25 25.72
C VAL A 396 -5.85 -26.79 24.84
N ARG A 397 -4.81 -25.98 24.64
CA ARG A 397 -3.56 -26.36 23.94
C ARG A 397 -2.54 -26.99 24.89
N ASP A 398 -2.85 -28.17 25.43
CA ASP A 398 -1.93 -28.91 26.29
C ASP A 398 -2.17 -30.43 26.22
N GLN A 399 -1.28 -31.20 26.85
CA GLN A 399 -1.35 -32.66 26.98
C GLN A 399 -2.37 -33.04 28.07
N ALA A 400 -3.58 -33.43 27.67
CA ALA A 400 -4.70 -33.72 28.60
C ALA A 400 -4.74 -35.17 29.13
N LYS A 401 -3.85 -36.06 28.66
CA LYS A 401 -3.75 -37.48 29.02
C LYS A 401 -2.26 -37.87 29.14
N PRO A 402 -1.87 -38.86 29.98
CA PRO A 402 -0.47 -39.25 30.19
C PRO A 402 0.35 -39.43 28.90
N TRP A 403 1.61 -38.98 28.96
CA TRP A 403 2.58 -38.94 27.85
C TRP A 403 4.02 -39.23 28.33
N GLU A 404 4.13 -39.99 29.41
CA GLU A 404 5.35 -40.23 30.17
C GLU A 404 6.34 -41.11 29.40
N TYR A 405 5.86 -42.11 28.65
CA TYR A 405 6.72 -43.07 27.96
C TYR A 405 7.57 -42.38 26.88
N GLY A 406 6.99 -41.41 26.17
CA GLY A 406 7.70 -40.59 25.19
C GLY A 406 8.63 -39.52 25.80
N LEU A 407 8.49 -39.20 27.09
CA LEU A 407 9.38 -38.29 27.83
C LEU A 407 10.66 -38.96 28.36
N GLN A 408 10.67 -40.29 28.47
CA GLN A 408 11.80 -41.06 29.01
C GLN A 408 13.11 -40.76 28.25
N LYS A 409 14.25 -40.80 28.95
CA LYS A 409 15.57 -40.42 28.38
C LYS A 409 15.90 -41.11 27.04
N PRO A 410 15.63 -42.42 26.83
CA PRO A 410 15.86 -43.09 25.54
C PRO A 410 14.87 -42.68 24.44
N ASN A 411 13.66 -42.25 24.81
CA ASN A 411 12.61 -41.88 23.85
C ASN A 411 12.63 -40.40 23.47
N LYS A 412 13.20 -39.53 24.32
CA LYS A 412 13.22 -38.09 24.11
C LYS A 412 13.85 -37.67 22.77
N PHE A 413 14.91 -38.36 22.31
CA PHE A 413 15.54 -38.04 21.02
C PHE A 413 14.73 -38.49 19.80
N LYS A 414 13.77 -39.42 19.96
CA LYS A 414 12.86 -39.83 18.88
C LYS A 414 11.81 -38.76 18.58
N ASN A 415 11.45 -37.91 19.55
CA ASN A 415 10.50 -36.81 19.33
C ASN A 415 11.11 -35.68 18.47
N ARG A 416 10.33 -35.09 17.56
CA ARG A 416 10.71 -33.89 16.78
C ARG A 416 10.52 -32.60 17.57
N TYR A 417 9.53 -32.55 18.46
CA TYR A 417 9.21 -31.42 19.32
C TYR A 417 9.08 -31.88 20.79
N ASN A 418 9.69 -31.16 21.73
CA ASN A 418 9.70 -31.55 23.15
C ASN A 418 8.33 -31.43 23.85
N ASN A 419 7.38 -30.71 23.24
CA ASN A 419 6.05 -30.41 23.78
C ASN A 419 4.91 -31.10 23.02
N LEU A 420 5.21 -31.93 22.00
CA LEU A 420 4.21 -32.65 21.20
C LEU A 420 4.60 -34.13 21.18
N ILE A 421 4.21 -34.83 22.24
CA ILE A 421 4.59 -36.21 22.55
C ILE A 421 3.34 -37.09 22.49
N ALA A 422 3.48 -38.33 22.00
CA ALA A 422 2.36 -39.25 21.91
C ALA A 422 1.79 -39.59 23.30
N TYR A 423 0.45 -39.59 23.45
CA TYR A 423 -0.20 -40.08 24.67
C TYR A 423 0.03 -41.58 24.84
N ASP A 424 0.29 -42.03 26.07
CA ASP A 424 0.70 -43.41 26.37
C ASP A 424 -0.39 -44.44 26.08
N HIS A 425 -1.66 -44.08 26.32
CA HIS A 425 -2.81 -45.00 26.21
C HIS A 425 -3.24 -45.29 24.75
N SER A 426 -2.83 -44.46 23.80
CA SER A 426 -3.23 -44.51 22.39
C SER A 426 -2.04 -44.58 21.43
N ARG A 427 -0.81 -44.62 21.94
CA ARG A 427 0.40 -44.69 21.11
C ARG A 427 0.42 -45.94 20.26
N VAL A 428 1.09 -45.86 19.11
CA VAL A 428 1.51 -47.07 18.41
C VAL A 428 2.69 -47.68 19.18
N ILE A 429 2.67 -49.00 19.34
CA ILE A 429 3.69 -49.77 20.06
C ILE A 429 4.36 -50.67 19.02
N LEU A 430 5.68 -50.53 18.84
CA LEU A 430 6.43 -51.31 17.87
C LEU A 430 6.99 -52.60 18.47
N ASP A 431 7.06 -53.66 17.67
CA ASP A 431 7.72 -54.92 18.05
C ASP A 431 9.19 -54.67 18.41
N LYS A 432 9.62 -55.09 19.61
CA LYS A 432 10.95 -54.78 20.13
C LYS A 432 12.04 -55.48 19.30
N VAL A 433 13.08 -54.72 18.95
CA VAL A 433 14.22 -55.18 18.14
C VAL A 433 15.53 -55.12 18.93
N ASN A 434 16.48 -55.99 18.60
CA ASN A 434 17.86 -56.00 19.12
C ASN A 434 17.99 -56.03 20.66
N ASN A 435 16.96 -56.52 21.37
CA ASN A 435 16.81 -56.47 22.83
C ASN A 435 16.84 -55.05 23.44
N ASP A 436 16.62 -53.99 22.64
CA ASP A 436 16.44 -52.63 23.15
C ASP A 436 15.02 -52.50 23.75
N GLU A 437 14.95 -52.27 25.06
CA GLU A 437 13.70 -52.12 25.79
C GLU A 437 12.85 -50.94 25.29
N PHE A 438 13.46 -49.89 24.74
CA PHE A 438 12.79 -48.65 24.29
C PHE A 438 12.62 -48.60 22.76
N SER A 439 12.93 -49.70 22.07
CA SER A 439 12.71 -49.84 20.63
C SER A 439 11.23 -49.89 20.24
N ASP A 440 10.31 -50.03 21.19
CA ASP A 440 8.86 -50.04 20.96
C ASP A 440 8.25 -48.64 20.76
N TYR A 441 8.97 -47.56 21.09
CA TYR A 441 8.44 -46.21 20.98
C TYR A 441 8.62 -45.60 19.58
N ILE A 442 7.53 -45.05 19.07
CA ILE A 442 7.46 -44.04 18.00
C ILE A 442 6.47 -42.94 18.41
N ASN A 443 6.70 -41.69 18.01
CA ASN A 443 5.76 -40.58 18.28
C ASN A 443 4.58 -40.61 17.28
N ALA A 444 3.71 -41.58 17.48
CA ALA A 444 2.49 -41.82 16.72
C ALA A 444 1.36 -42.25 17.66
N ASN A 445 0.12 -41.85 17.37
CA ASN A 445 -1.08 -42.33 18.05
C ASN A 445 -2.09 -42.86 17.06
N TYR A 446 -2.83 -43.90 17.44
CA TYR A 446 -4.07 -44.23 16.75
C TYR A 446 -5.10 -43.13 16.97
N VAL A 447 -5.90 -42.84 15.94
CA VAL A 447 -7.04 -41.93 15.99
C VAL A 447 -8.24 -42.61 15.33
N ASP A 448 -9.42 -42.43 15.91
CA ASP A 448 -10.66 -43.00 15.41
C ASP A 448 -11.23 -42.20 14.22
N GLY A 449 -11.85 -42.91 13.31
CA GLY A 449 -12.72 -42.36 12.28
C GLY A 449 -14.18 -42.45 12.69
N TYR A 450 -15.05 -41.84 11.87
CA TYR A 450 -16.50 -41.93 12.05
C TYR A 450 -16.94 -43.40 12.16
N LYS A 451 -17.35 -43.80 13.37
CA LYS A 451 -17.74 -45.17 13.75
C LYS A 451 -16.69 -46.27 13.48
N LYS A 452 -15.41 -45.91 13.31
CA LYS A 452 -14.32 -46.86 13.08
C LYS A 452 -13.16 -46.62 14.07
N PRO A 453 -12.94 -47.49 15.06
CA PRO A 453 -11.82 -47.36 15.99
C PRO A 453 -10.49 -47.56 15.25
N LYS A 454 -9.44 -46.81 15.65
CA LYS A 454 -8.09 -46.87 15.04
C LYS A 454 -8.04 -46.66 13.51
N ALA A 455 -8.98 -45.92 12.92
CA ALA A 455 -9.03 -45.71 11.46
C ALA A 455 -7.81 -44.98 10.88
N TYR A 456 -7.09 -44.21 11.70
CA TYR A 456 -5.88 -43.49 11.31
C TYR A 456 -4.74 -43.71 12.31
N ILE A 457 -3.51 -43.47 11.86
CA ILE A 457 -2.35 -43.24 12.72
C ILE A 457 -1.85 -41.82 12.49
N ALA A 458 -2.01 -40.95 13.50
CA ALA A 458 -1.48 -39.58 13.47
C ALA A 458 -0.05 -39.57 14.04
N THR A 459 0.93 -39.27 13.18
CA THR A 459 2.36 -39.37 13.51
C THR A 459 3.16 -38.13 13.11
N GLN A 460 4.30 -37.90 13.76
CA GLN A 460 5.23 -36.83 13.38
C GLN A 460 5.91 -37.10 12.02
N GLY A 461 6.44 -36.05 11.40
CA GLY A 461 7.33 -36.17 10.26
C GLY A 461 8.64 -36.86 10.68
N PRO A 462 9.05 -37.98 10.02
CA PRO A 462 10.22 -38.75 10.42
C PRO A 462 11.48 -37.89 10.58
N LYS A 463 12.35 -38.27 11.52
CA LYS A 463 13.69 -37.70 11.76
C LYS A 463 14.74 -38.67 11.20
N PRO A 464 16.01 -38.28 11.00
CA PRO A 464 17.05 -39.20 10.53
C PRO A 464 17.18 -40.43 11.43
N THR A 465 17.03 -40.23 12.74
CA THR A 465 17.08 -41.27 13.77
C THR A 465 15.78 -42.09 13.92
N THR A 466 14.74 -41.83 13.11
CA THR A 466 13.43 -42.51 13.23
C THR A 466 12.82 -42.91 11.87
N VAL A 467 13.56 -42.88 10.76
CA VAL A 467 13.04 -43.34 9.46
C VAL A 467 12.81 -44.86 9.47
N GLY A 468 13.73 -45.62 10.07
CA GLY A 468 13.56 -47.06 10.29
C GLY A 468 12.38 -47.41 11.21
N ASP A 469 12.20 -46.66 12.31
CA ASP A 469 11.02 -46.79 13.19
C ASP A 469 9.71 -46.52 12.43
N PHE A 470 9.70 -45.51 11.55
CA PHE A 470 8.54 -45.20 10.70
C PHE A 470 8.24 -46.33 9.72
N TRP A 471 9.21 -46.83 8.96
CA TRP A 471 8.96 -47.96 8.05
C TRP A 471 8.59 -49.26 8.77
N ARG A 472 9.16 -49.52 9.95
CA ARG A 472 8.73 -50.64 10.82
C ARG A 472 7.27 -50.51 11.24
N MET A 473 6.80 -49.28 11.55
CA MET A 473 5.39 -48.99 11.80
C MET A 473 4.50 -49.24 10.57
N ILE A 474 4.94 -48.82 9.36
CA ILE A 474 4.21 -49.08 8.10
C ILE A 474 4.05 -50.58 7.87
N TRP A 475 5.11 -51.36 8.09
CA TRP A 475 5.10 -52.82 7.91
C TRP A 475 4.21 -53.53 8.93
N GLN A 476 4.45 -53.29 10.22
CA GLN A 476 3.76 -53.95 11.34
C GLN A 476 2.23 -53.73 11.29
N GLU A 477 1.79 -52.51 11.03
CA GLU A 477 0.37 -52.15 11.02
C GLU A 477 -0.30 -52.43 9.66
N ASN A 478 0.40 -53.13 8.74
CA ASN A 478 -0.04 -53.49 7.39
C ASN A 478 -0.60 -52.31 6.58
N ILE A 479 0.08 -51.16 6.66
CA ILE A 479 -0.40 -49.90 6.12
C ILE A 479 -0.34 -49.91 4.59
N SER A 480 -1.48 -49.74 3.92
CA SER A 480 -1.53 -49.58 2.45
C SER A 480 -1.40 -48.12 1.98
N THR A 481 -1.65 -47.15 2.87
CA THR A 481 -1.83 -45.74 2.52
C THR A 481 -1.13 -44.81 3.52
N ILE A 482 -0.30 -43.90 3.01
CA ILE A 482 0.37 -42.84 3.77
C ILE A 482 -0.08 -41.48 3.23
N VAL A 483 -0.54 -40.59 4.09
CA VAL A 483 -0.97 -39.23 3.76
C VAL A 483 0.02 -38.24 4.35
N THR A 484 0.77 -37.58 3.47
CA THR A 484 1.81 -36.60 3.80
C THR A 484 1.28 -35.20 3.54
N VAL A 485 1.31 -34.32 4.54
CA VAL A 485 0.71 -32.96 4.49
C VAL A 485 1.74 -31.88 4.87
N ALA A 486 2.99 -32.06 4.44
CA ALA A 486 4.07 -31.10 4.60
C ALA A 486 5.19 -31.41 3.58
N ASN A 487 5.88 -30.39 3.10
CA ASN A 487 7.07 -30.59 2.29
C ASN A 487 8.26 -31.01 3.19
N VAL A 488 9.34 -31.52 2.58
CA VAL A 488 10.55 -31.94 3.32
C VAL A 488 11.18 -30.73 4.04
N GLU A 489 11.18 -29.58 3.38
CA GLU A 489 11.67 -28.30 3.88
C GLU A 489 10.68 -27.19 3.49
N GLU A 490 10.41 -26.26 4.41
CA GLU A 490 9.59 -25.07 4.18
C GLU A 490 10.27 -23.91 4.94
N ASP A 491 10.36 -22.72 4.34
CA ASP A 491 11.06 -21.53 4.86
C ASP A 491 12.48 -21.82 5.43
N GLY A 492 13.25 -22.65 4.71
CA GLY A 492 14.61 -23.08 5.09
C GLY A 492 14.68 -23.99 6.33
N LYS A 493 13.54 -24.53 6.79
CA LYS A 493 13.44 -25.38 8.00
C LYS A 493 12.97 -26.78 7.62
N ARG A 494 13.82 -27.78 7.82
CA ARG A 494 13.48 -29.19 7.56
C ARG A 494 12.34 -29.69 8.45
N LYS A 495 11.17 -29.93 7.86
CA LYS A 495 9.94 -30.36 8.53
C LYS A 495 9.91 -31.85 8.79
N MET A 496 10.52 -32.64 7.91
CA MET A 496 10.62 -34.10 7.95
C MET A 496 11.82 -34.55 7.12
N GLU A 497 12.22 -35.82 7.21
CA GLU A 497 13.13 -36.40 6.21
C GLU A 497 12.39 -36.84 4.95
N GLU A 498 13.08 -36.85 3.81
CA GLU A 498 12.64 -37.57 2.62
C GLU A 498 12.85 -39.09 2.88
N TYR A 499 11.78 -39.77 3.31
CA TYR A 499 11.84 -41.18 3.71
C TYR A 499 11.53 -42.16 2.55
N TRP A 500 11.30 -41.65 1.34
CA TRP A 500 11.05 -42.40 0.12
C TRP A 500 12.21 -42.19 -0.88
N PRO A 501 12.50 -43.13 -1.79
CA PRO A 501 13.52 -42.92 -2.82
C PRO A 501 12.98 -42.10 -4.01
N LYS A 502 13.90 -41.59 -4.83
CA LYS A 502 13.56 -41.01 -6.15
C LYS A 502 12.91 -42.07 -7.05
N LEU A 503 12.17 -41.62 -8.06
CA LEU A 503 11.52 -42.51 -9.03
C LEU A 503 12.56 -43.49 -9.63
N ASP A 504 12.18 -44.75 -9.75
CA ASP A 504 12.99 -45.88 -10.22
C ASP A 504 14.23 -46.23 -9.37
N ASN A 505 14.41 -45.60 -8.20
CA ASN A 505 15.44 -45.98 -7.22
C ASN A 505 14.85 -46.81 -6.06
N THR A 506 15.74 -47.56 -5.40
CA THR A 506 15.50 -48.26 -4.12
C THR A 506 16.27 -47.59 -2.99
N ILE A 507 15.75 -47.66 -1.76
CA ILE A 507 16.45 -47.31 -0.52
C ILE A 507 16.13 -48.34 0.57
N GLU A 508 17.10 -48.69 1.40
CA GLU A 508 16.91 -49.66 2.50
C GLU A 508 16.71 -48.93 3.83
N TYR A 509 15.72 -49.37 4.62
CA TYR A 509 15.54 -48.97 6.02
C TYR A 509 15.14 -50.18 6.87
N SER A 510 15.89 -50.47 7.93
CA SER A 510 15.56 -51.54 8.90
C SER A 510 15.24 -52.90 8.24
N SER A 511 16.06 -53.31 7.26
CA SER A 511 15.91 -54.54 6.46
C SER A 511 14.62 -54.63 5.63
N MET A 512 13.98 -53.49 5.36
CA MET A 512 13.00 -53.33 4.29
C MET A 512 13.66 -52.62 3.11
N GLU A 513 13.46 -53.14 1.90
CA GLU A 513 13.78 -52.44 0.65
C GLU A 513 12.55 -51.66 0.19
N ILE A 514 12.67 -50.33 0.06
CA ILE A 514 11.62 -49.47 -0.47
C ILE A 514 12.01 -49.09 -1.90
N TYR A 515 11.20 -49.46 -2.90
CA TYR A 515 11.37 -49.10 -4.32
C TYR A 515 10.24 -48.18 -4.79
N HIS A 516 10.54 -47.10 -5.51
CA HIS A 516 9.54 -46.15 -6.00
C HIS A 516 9.18 -46.43 -7.46
N LYS A 517 8.04 -47.08 -7.65
CA LYS A 517 7.55 -47.62 -8.95
C LYS A 517 6.83 -46.61 -9.85
N LYS A 518 6.12 -45.63 -9.28
CA LYS A 518 5.35 -44.64 -10.06
C LYS A 518 5.13 -43.37 -9.26
N SER A 519 5.23 -42.22 -9.92
CA SER A 519 4.65 -40.95 -9.47
C SER A 519 3.54 -40.50 -10.44
N GLU A 520 2.48 -39.91 -9.89
CA GLU A 520 1.47 -39.11 -10.60
C GLU A 520 1.50 -37.72 -9.97
N ILE A 521 1.74 -36.67 -10.76
CA ILE A 521 2.01 -35.31 -10.29
C ILE A 521 0.87 -34.40 -10.71
N PHE A 522 0.28 -33.69 -9.75
CA PHE A 522 -0.79 -32.71 -9.90
C PHE A 522 -0.33 -31.39 -9.25
N THR A 523 -1.08 -30.29 -9.37
CA THR A 523 -0.68 -28.99 -8.77
C THR A 523 -0.45 -29.07 -7.27
N ASN A 524 -1.45 -29.58 -6.55
CA ASN A 524 -1.49 -29.47 -5.10
C ASN A 524 -1.00 -30.74 -4.39
N TYR A 525 -0.74 -31.81 -5.14
CA TYR A 525 -0.37 -33.11 -4.58
C TYR A 525 0.37 -34.02 -5.57
N VAL A 526 1.12 -34.97 -5.02
CA VAL A 526 1.78 -36.07 -5.74
C VAL A 526 1.32 -37.39 -5.16
N TYR A 527 0.90 -38.32 -6.00
CA TYR A 527 0.62 -39.71 -5.62
C TYR A 527 1.81 -40.59 -6.02
N ARG A 528 2.43 -41.28 -5.04
CA ARG A 528 3.54 -42.22 -5.29
C ARG A 528 3.10 -43.65 -4.97
N THR A 529 3.26 -44.55 -5.93
CA THR A 529 3.24 -45.99 -5.68
C THR A 529 4.63 -46.44 -5.27
N LEU A 530 4.76 -46.83 -4.01
CA LEU A 530 5.97 -47.44 -3.44
C LEU A 530 5.74 -48.94 -3.28
N ILE A 531 6.78 -49.72 -3.50
CA ILE A 531 6.88 -51.13 -3.14
C ILE A 531 7.77 -51.21 -1.91
N VAL A 532 7.37 -52.02 -0.93
CA VAL A 532 8.18 -52.36 0.23
C VAL A 532 8.35 -53.87 0.26
N THR A 533 9.60 -54.34 0.26
CA THR A 533 9.95 -55.76 0.29
C THR A 533 10.68 -56.09 1.59
N LYS A 534 10.30 -57.18 2.26
CA LYS A 534 10.95 -57.67 3.49
C LYS A 534 10.73 -59.18 3.58
N ASP A 535 11.77 -59.95 3.93
CA ASP A 535 11.69 -61.41 4.15
C ASP A 535 11.04 -62.23 3.00
N ASN A 536 11.12 -61.71 1.76
CA ASN A 536 10.43 -62.16 0.53
C ASN A 536 8.92 -61.85 0.43
N GLU A 537 8.31 -61.21 1.42
CA GLU A 537 6.98 -60.60 1.31
C GLU A 537 7.09 -59.20 0.66
N GLN A 538 6.03 -58.78 -0.05
CA GLN A 538 6.03 -57.54 -0.82
C GLN A 538 4.69 -56.80 -0.67
N HIS A 539 4.73 -55.60 -0.07
CA HIS A 539 3.57 -54.72 0.09
C HIS A 539 3.62 -53.55 -0.90
N THR A 540 2.45 -53.12 -1.38
CA THR A 540 2.30 -51.92 -2.22
C THR A 540 1.67 -50.81 -1.42
N ILE A 541 2.38 -49.69 -1.30
CA ILE A 541 2.00 -48.52 -0.49
C ILE A 541 1.67 -47.37 -1.42
N GLN A 542 0.56 -46.68 -1.19
CA GLN A 542 0.24 -45.41 -1.85
C GLN A 542 0.58 -44.25 -0.91
N GLN A 543 1.55 -43.41 -1.28
CA GLN A 543 1.79 -42.13 -0.62
C GLN A 543 1.00 -41.03 -1.32
N LEU A 544 0.10 -40.38 -0.61
CA LEU A 544 -0.63 -39.18 -1.03
C LEU A 544 0.04 -37.97 -0.37
N HIS A 545 0.82 -37.20 -1.12
CA HIS A 545 1.61 -36.09 -0.60
C HIS A 545 1.04 -34.75 -1.08
N PHE A 546 0.38 -33.98 -0.21
CA PHE A 546 -0.10 -32.63 -0.49
C PHE A 546 1.03 -31.60 -0.31
N THR A 547 1.37 -30.87 -1.38
CA THR A 547 2.60 -30.07 -1.52
C THR A 547 2.38 -28.56 -1.41
N SER A 548 1.16 -28.06 -1.59
CA SER A 548 0.86 -26.61 -1.64
C SER A 548 0.37 -26.01 -0.32
N TRP A 549 0.55 -26.69 0.82
CA TRP A 549 0.22 -26.13 2.14
C TRP A 549 1.37 -25.27 2.66
N PRO A 550 1.19 -23.94 2.87
CA PRO A 550 2.28 -23.05 3.31
C PRO A 550 2.74 -23.34 4.75
N ASP A 551 4.00 -23.01 5.09
CA ASP A 551 4.54 -23.13 6.46
C ASP A 551 3.62 -22.41 7.45
N HIS A 552 3.38 -21.13 7.18
CA HIS A 552 2.55 -20.26 7.99
C HIS A 552 1.10 -20.22 7.45
N GLY A 553 0.16 -20.74 8.25
CA GLY A 553 -1.28 -20.63 8.02
C GLY A 553 -1.95 -21.88 7.45
N VAL A 554 -2.70 -21.68 6.37
CA VAL A 554 -3.59 -22.64 5.69
C VAL A 554 -3.47 -22.47 4.18
N PRO A 555 -3.79 -23.49 3.34
CA PRO A 555 -3.88 -23.30 1.90
C PRO A 555 -4.98 -22.27 1.65
N LEU A 556 -4.70 -21.31 0.76
CA LEU A 556 -5.58 -20.18 0.54
C LEU A 556 -6.93 -20.58 -0.09
N TYR A 557 -6.91 -21.67 -0.85
CA TYR A 557 -7.99 -22.14 -1.70
C TYR A 557 -8.54 -23.45 -1.11
N SER A 558 -9.73 -23.45 -0.49
CA SER A 558 -10.33 -24.66 0.12
C SER A 558 -10.52 -25.79 -0.91
N GLN A 559 -10.90 -25.45 -2.13
CA GLN A 559 -11.06 -26.35 -3.27
C GLN A 559 -9.76 -27.09 -3.65
N SER A 560 -8.57 -26.55 -3.35
CA SER A 560 -7.29 -27.23 -3.62
C SER A 560 -7.16 -28.58 -2.89
N LEU A 561 -7.77 -28.68 -1.70
CA LEU A 561 -7.78 -29.88 -0.87
C LEU A 561 -8.88 -30.88 -1.26
N VAL A 562 -9.90 -30.47 -2.01
CA VAL A 562 -11.09 -31.31 -2.26
C VAL A 562 -10.75 -32.56 -3.09
N PRO A 563 -9.97 -32.51 -4.19
CA PRO A 563 -9.54 -33.72 -4.90
C PRO A 563 -8.71 -34.66 -4.03
N PHE A 564 -7.84 -34.10 -3.18
CA PHE A 564 -6.98 -34.86 -2.26
C PHE A 564 -7.80 -35.58 -1.17
N VAL A 565 -8.76 -34.89 -0.55
CA VAL A 565 -9.67 -35.49 0.45
C VAL A 565 -10.65 -36.47 -0.21
N LYS A 566 -11.18 -36.17 -1.41
CA LYS A 566 -11.97 -37.13 -2.20
C LYS A 566 -11.15 -38.40 -2.51
N ARG A 567 -9.84 -38.30 -2.75
CA ARG A 567 -8.97 -39.48 -2.90
C ARG A 567 -8.81 -40.27 -1.60
N ILE A 568 -8.63 -39.63 -0.45
CA ILE A 568 -8.56 -40.30 0.86
C ILE A 568 -9.88 -41.03 1.18
N LEU A 569 -11.04 -40.46 0.81
CA LEU A 569 -12.35 -41.12 0.94
C LEU A 569 -12.45 -42.43 0.14
N THR A 570 -11.73 -42.58 -0.98
CA THR A 570 -11.68 -43.85 -1.74
C THR A 570 -10.93 -44.98 -1.02
N VAL A 571 -10.24 -44.70 0.09
CA VAL A 571 -9.48 -45.69 0.87
C VAL A 571 -10.43 -46.40 1.85
N PRO A 572 -10.54 -47.75 1.79
CA PRO A 572 -11.29 -48.52 2.77
C PRO A 572 -10.60 -48.50 4.13
N GLN A 573 -11.34 -48.15 5.19
CA GLN A 573 -10.83 -48.14 6.56
C GLN A 573 -10.93 -49.52 7.24
N ASP A 574 -11.39 -50.56 6.54
CA ASP A 574 -11.65 -51.87 7.13
C ASP A 574 -10.45 -52.82 7.17
N SER A 575 -9.43 -52.59 6.33
CA SER A 575 -8.25 -53.45 6.21
C SER A 575 -7.09 -53.07 7.13
N ALA A 576 -6.78 -51.76 7.21
CA ALA A 576 -5.66 -51.22 7.96
C ALA A 576 -5.88 -49.72 8.24
N PRO A 577 -5.19 -49.12 9.23
CA PRO A 577 -5.21 -47.68 9.45
C PRO A 577 -4.64 -46.89 8.26
N ILE A 578 -5.08 -45.64 8.10
CA ILE A 578 -4.42 -44.68 7.21
C ILE A 578 -3.39 -43.89 8.03
N VAL A 579 -2.11 -43.94 7.66
CA VAL A 579 -1.09 -43.10 8.32
C VAL A 579 -1.22 -41.68 7.81
N VAL A 580 -1.35 -40.69 8.70
CA VAL A 580 -1.45 -39.27 8.35
C VAL A 580 -0.41 -38.46 9.12
N HIS A 581 0.43 -37.71 8.42
CA HIS A 581 1.51 -36.92 9.04
C HIS A 581 1.75 -35.58 8.35
N CYS A 582 2.42 -34.69 9.09
CA CYS A 582 2.98 -33.44 8.61
C CYS A 582 4.36 -33.29 9.28
N SER A 583 4.74 -32.12 9.80
CA SER A 583 5.95 -32.01 10.65
C SER A 583 5.73 -32.56 12.07
N ALA A 584 4.71 -32.08 12.78
CA ALA A 584 4.46 -32.47 14.17
C ALA A 584 3.39 -33.58 14.33
N GLY A 585 2.64 -33.89 13.27
CA GLY A 585 1.53 -34.85 13.35
C GLY A 585 0.31 -34.36 14.13
N VAL A 586 0.10 -33.05 14.22
CA VAL A 586 -1.03 -32.46 14.98
C VAL A 586 -1.89 -31.52 14.13
N GLY A 587 -1.38 -30.37 13.67
CA GLY A 587 -2.16 -29.34 12.97
C GLY A 587 -2.78 -29.82 11.66
N ARG A 588 -2.00 -29.76 10.56
CA ARG A 588 -2.45 -30.17 9.21
C ARG A 588 -2.96 -31.61 9.18
N THR A 589 -2.30 -32.52 9.91
CA THR A 589 -2.71 -33.91 10.12
C THR A 589 -4.14 -34.02 10.67
N GLY A 590 -4.44 -33.34 11.78
CA GLY A 590 -5.77 -33.34 12.37
C GLY A 590 -6.81 -32.69 11.47
N THR A 591 -6.42 -31.68 10.67
CA THR A 591 -7.34 -31.06 9.71
C THR A 591 -7.80 -32.05 8.64
N ILE A 592 -6.87 -32.80 8.03
CA ILE A 592 -7.22 -33.82 7.02
C ILE A 592 -8.05 -34.95 7.62
N ILE A 593 -7.69 -35.43 8.82
CA ILE A 593 -8.47 -36.45 9.54
C ILE A 593 -9.90 -35.95 9.81
N LEU A 594 -10.06 -34.70 10.27
CA LEU A 594 -11.38 -34.13 10.55
C LEU A 594 -12.23 -33.98 9.28
N CYS A 595 -11.64 -33.60 8.14
CA CYS A 595 -12.34 -33.55 6.86
C CYS A 595 -12.85 -34.94 6.42
N ASP A 596 -12.00 -35.97 6.46
CA ASP A 596 -12.38 -37.34 6.08
C ASP A 596 -13.42 -37.94 7.05
N TYR A 597 -13.26 -37.71 8.36
CA TYR A 597 -14.26 -38.08 9.38
C TYR A 597 -15.62 -37.43 9.07
N MET A 598 -15.66 -36.11 8.85
CA MET A 598 -16.90 -35.37 8.62
C MET A 598 -17.59 -35.75 7.31
N LEU A 599 -16.83 -36.05 6.25
CA LEU A 599 -17.41 -36.52 4.98
C LEU A 599 -17.96 -37.95 5.09
N ARG A 600 -17.30 -38.84 5.84
CA ARG A 600 -17.85 -40.17 6.18
C ARG A 600 -19.09 -40.08 7.06
N MET A 601 -19.14 -39.13 8.00
CA MET A 601 -20.34 -38.85 8.81
C MET A 601 -21.49 -38.31 7.95
N ALA A 602 -21.25 -37.28 7.14
CA ALA A 602 -22.21 -36.68 6.22
C ALA A 602 -22.84 -37.69 5.26
N ALA A 603 -22.03 -38.60 4.70
CA ALA A 603 -22.51 -39.66 3.81
C ALA A 603 -23.53 -40.59 4.49
N ASN A 604 -23.32 -40.91 5.78
CA ASN A 604 -24.08 -41.91 6.52
C ASN A 604 -25.25 -41.34 7.36
N GLU A 605 -25.10 -40.16 7.95
CA GLU A 605 -26.09 -39.58 8.88
C GLU A 605 -26.87 -38.38 8.31
N LYS A 606 -26.46 -37.84 7.15
CA LYS A 606 -26.95 -36.55 6.62
C LYS A 606 -26.77 -35.36 7.56
N ALA A 607 -25.79 -35.45 8.46
CA ALA A 607 -25.36 -34.40 9.36
C ALA A 607 -23.83 -34.39 9.55
N VAL A 608 -23.32 -33.33 10.16
CA VAL A 608 -21.92 -33.16 10.58
C VAL A 608 -21.87 -32.65 12.03
N ASP A 609 -20.80 -32.98 12.77
CA ASP A 609 -20.54 -32.45 14.12
C ASP A 609 -19.03 -32.30 14.34
N PHE A 610 -18.48 -31.20 13.84
CA PHE A 610 -17.05 -30.89 13.93
C PHE A 610 -16.57 -30.72 15.38
N LEU A 611 -17.46 -30.37 16.31
CA LEU A 611 -17.12 -30.10 17.71
C LEU A 611 -17.02 -31.40 18.52
N ALA A 612 -17.94 -32.35 18.31
CA ALA A 612 -17.86 -33.67 18.92
C ALA A 612 -16.71 -34.51 18.34
N ALA A 613 -16.51 -34.48 17.02
CA ALA A 613 -15.42 -35.22 16.36
C ALA A 613 -14.04 -34.70 16.78
N LEU A 614 -13.82 -33.37 16.78
CA LEU A 614 -12.54 -32.81 17.22
C LEU A 614 -12.25 -33.12 18.70
N ARG A 615 -13.28 -33.18 19.56
CA ARG A 615 -13.12 -33.69 20.93
C ARG A 615 -12.64 -35.14 20.95
N GLN A 616 -13.33 -36.07 20.27
CA GLN A 616 -12.93 -37.48 20.24
C GLN A 616 -11.47 -37.63 19.77
N MET A 617 -11.10 -36.93 18.70
CA MET A 617 -9.73 -36.92 18.18
C MET A 617 -8.72 -36.41 19.22
N ARG A 618 -9.01 -35.30 19.92
CA ARG A 618 -8.11 -34.70 20.92
C ARG A 618 -7.98 -35.52 22.22
N GLU A 619 -8.91 -36.42 22.52
CA GLU A 619 -8.72 -37.43 23.58
C GLU A 619 -7.59 -38.41 23.21
N GLN A 620 -7.39 -38.70 21.92
CA GLN A 620 -6.43 -39.70 21.43
C GLN A 620 -5.06 -39.14 21.04
N ARG A 621 -4.97 -37.88 20.60
CA ARG A 621 -3.69 -37.15 20.43
C ARG A 621 -3.90 -35.64 20.63
N ALA A 622 -3.06 -35.02 21.46
CA ALA A 622 -3.18 -33.59 21.75
C ALA A 622 -3.02 -32.71 20.51
N ASN A 623 -3.60 -31.51 20.57
CA ASN A 623 -3.40 -30.42 19.60
C ASN A 623 -3.75 -30.74 18.13
N LEU A 624 -4.46 -31.84 17.85
CA LEU A 624 -5.05 -32.09 16.53
C LEU A 624 -5.93 -30.88 16.13
N VAL A 625 -5.82 -30.44 14.87
CA VAL A 625 -6.31 -29.14 14.38
C VAL A 625 -5.79 -28.01 15.27
N ASP A 626 -4.58 -27.53 14.99
CA ASP A 626 -3.79 -26.75 15.95
C ASP A 626 -4.41 -25.36 16.24
N ASN A 627 -4.94 -24.68 15.22
CA ASN A 627 -5.46 -23.32 15.31
C ASN A 627 -6.84 -23.14 14.65
N ALA A 628 -7.52 -22.05 14.99
CA ALA A 628 -8.86 -21.74 14.50
C ALA A 628 -8.95 -21.62 12.97
N ASN A 629 -7.91 -21.14 12.29
CA ASN A 629 -7.92 -21.05 10.82
C ASN A 629 -7.89 -22.44 10.17
N GLN A 630 -7.20 -23.42 10.76
CA GLN A 630 -7.28 -24.82 10.35
C GLN A 630 -8.68 -25.42 10.61
N TYR A 631 -9.39 -24.98 11.65
CA TYR A 631 -10.77 -25.40 11.92
C TYR A 631 -11.78 -24.76 10.93
N LYS A 632 -11.61 -23.46 10.60
CA LYS A 632 -12.37 -22.78 9.53
C LYS A 632 -12.15 -23.46 8.17
N LEU A 633 -10.88 -23.78 7.82
CA LEU A 633 -10.54 -24.52 6.61
C LEU A 633 -11.24 -25.88 6.55
N ALA A 634 -11.27 -26.65 7.65
CA ALA A 634 -11.94 -27.95 7.66
C ALA A 634 -13.44 -27.83 7.29
N HIS A 635 -14.13 -26.80 7.79
CA HIS A 635 -15.52 -26.54 7.44
C HIS A 635 -15.67 -26.22 5.94
N LEU A 636 -14.85 -25.32 5.40
CA LEU A 636 -14.89 -24.93 3.98
C LEU A 636 -14.54 -26.09 3.03
N VAL A 637 -13.56 -26.92 3.37
CA VAL A 637 -13.16 -28.09 2.55
C VAL A 637 -14.28 -29.14 2.51
N VAL A 638 -14.95 -29.38 3.64
CA VAL A 638 -16.10 -30.31 3.70
C VAL A 638 -17.31 -29.71 2.97
N LEU A 639 -17.55 -28.40 3.09
CA LEU A 639 -18.63 -27.70 2.39
C LEU A 639 -18.47 -27.79 0.87
N GLU A 640 -17.29 -27.45 0.36
CA GLU A 640 -16.94 -27.56 -1.06
C GLU A 640 -16.97 -29.02 -1.55
N ALA A 641 -16.54 -29.98 -0.72
CA ALA A 641 -16.59 -31.40 -1.08
C ALA A 641 -18.02 -31.99 -1.15
N LEU A 642 -19.00 -31.37 -0.48
CA LEU A 642 -20.41 -31.79 -0.44
C LEU A 642 -21.31 -31.05 -1.44
N PHE A 643 -21.10 -29.75 -1.64
CA PHE A 643 -21.97 -28.88 -2.43
C PHE A 643 -21.27 -28.12 -3.56
N GLY A 644 -19.95 -28.29 -3.71
CA GLY A 644 -19.24 -27.75 -4.86
C GLY A 644 -19.71 -28.41 -6.16
N VAL A 645 -20.10 -27.59 -7.14
CA VAL A 645 -20.50 -28.06 -8.47
C VAL A 645 -19.25 -28.60 -9.19
N ASP A 646 -19.38 -29.78 -9.78
CA ASP A 646 -18.32 -30.34 -10.62
C ASP A 646 -18.36 -29.67 -12.00
N THR A 647 -17.34 -28.86 -12.29
CA THR A 647 -17.19 -28.10 -13.54
C THR A 647 -16.14 -28.72 -14.46
N THR A 648 -15.62 -29.90 -14.12
CA THR A 648 -14.57 -30.58 -14.88
C THR A 648 -15.13 -31.27 -16.13
N ILE A 649 -14.41 -31.14 -17.25
CA ILE A 649 -14.68 -31.85 -18.50
C ILE A 649 -13.38 -32.54 -18.92
N ALA A 650 -13.41 -33.86 -19.06
CA ALA A 650 -12.24 -34.61 -19.53
C ALA A 650 -11.85 -34.18 -20.96
N CYS A 651 -10.55 -34.10 -21.23
CA CYS A 651 -10.00 -33.80 -22.55
C CYS A 651 -10.01 -35.05 -23.45
N ASP A 652 -11.21 -35.60 -23.64
CA ASP A 652 -11.49 -36.74 -24.52
C ASP A 652 -12.16 -36.30 -25.84
N HIS A 653 -12.41 -37.27 -26.72
CA HIS A 653 -13.04 -37.06 -28.02
C HIS A 653 -14.47 -36.50 -27.97
N GLU A 654 -15.11 -36.45 -26.80
CA GLU A 654 -16.44 -35.86 -26.61
C GLU A 654 -16.35 -34.41 -26.07
N LEU A 655 -15.15 -33.88 -25.76
CA LEU A 655 -14.93 -32.56 -25.16
C LEU A 655 -15.67 -31.43 -25.91
N GLU A 656 -15.57 -31.41 -27.24
CA GLU A 656 -16.22 -30.38 -28.07
C GLU A 656 -17.74 -30.48 -27.98
N GLN A 657 -18.32 -31.69 -28.07
CA GLN A 657 -19.76 -31.92 -27.91
C GLN A 657 -20.25 -31.56 -26.50
N LYS A 658 -19.47 -31.87 -25.45
CA LYS A 658 -19.77 -31.50 -24.06
C LYS A 658 -19.80 -29.98 -23.88
N ILE A 659 -18.85 -29.26 -24.49
CA ILE A 659 -18.79 -27.79 -24.46
C ILE A 659 -19.91 -27.15 -25.29
N GLU A 660 -20.20 -27.65 -26.50
CA GLU A 660 -21.34 -27.17 -27.29
C GLU A 660 -22.67 -27.37 -26.54
N THR A 661 -22.83 -28.50 -25.86
CA THR A 661 -24.01 -28.78 -25.01
C THR A 661 -24.09 -27.81 -23.84
N LEU A 662 -22.97 -27.50 -23.16
CA LEU A 662 -22.89 -26.53 -22.08
C LEU A 662 -23.26 -25.11 -22.54
N ILE A 663 -22.80 -24.69 -23.72
CA ILE A 663 -23.10 -23.38 -24.32
C ILE A 663 -24.60 -23.30 -24.69
N ASN A 664 -25.12 -24.30 -25.41
CA ASN A 664 -26.50 -24.31 -25.89
C ASN A 664 -27.54 -24.41 -24.76
N ASN A 665 -27.21 -25.12 -23.67
CA ASN A 665 -28.09 -25.29 -22.51
C ASN A 665 -27.99 -24.14 -21.48
N ASN A 666 -27.44 -22.98 -21.85
CA ASN A 666 -27.28 -21.80 -20.98
C ASN A 666 -26.30 -21.97 -19.79
N GLY A 667 -25.61 -23.11 -19.68
CA GLY A 667 -24.78 -23.47 -18.52
C GLY A 667 -23.60 -22.52 -18.25
N LEU A 668 -23.16 -21.72 -19.24
CA LEU A 668 -22.18 -20.65 -19.00
C LEU A 668 -22.71 -19.52 -18.10
N HIS A 669 -24.01 -19.21 -18.12
CA HIS A 669 -24.61 -18.27 -17.17
C HIS A 669 -24.68 -18.89 -15.78
N GLU A 670 -25.12 -20.15 -15.67
CA GLU A 670 -25.20 -20.90 -14.41
C GLU A 670 -23.82 -21.00 -13.74
N GLN A 671 -22.77 -21.18 -14.53
CA GLN A 671 -21.38 -21.18 -14.07
C GLN A 671 -20.90 -19.81 -13.56
N LEU A 672 -21.27 -18.70 -14.21
CA LEU A 672 -20.98 -17.36 -13.66
C LEU A 672 -21.77 -17.09 -12.37
N GLU A 673 -23.04 -17.46 -12.31
CA GLU A 673 -23.86 -17.33 -11.11
C GLU A 673 -23.30 -18.17 -9.96
N TYR A 674 -22.85 -19.41 -10.24
CA TYR A 674 -22.14 -20.26 -9.28
C TYR A 674 -20.86 -19.58 -8.75
N LEU A 675 -20.03 -19.03 -9.63
CA LEU A 675 -18.81 -18.30 -9.28
C LEU A 675 -19.08 -17.04 -8.44
N GLU A 676 -20.25 -16.40 -8.59
CA GLU A 676 -20.68 -15.31 -7.71
C GLU A 676 -21.24 -15.84 -6.37
N LYS A 677 -22.08 -16.88 -6.40
CA LYS A 677 -22.66 -17.53 -5.20
C LYS A 677 -21.59 -18.01 -4.23
N ILE A 678 -20.51 -18.63 -4.70
CA ILE A 678 -19.44 -19.18 -3.84
C ILE A 678 -18.41 -18.15 -3.38
N SER A 679 -18.40 -16.95 -3.98
CA SER A 679 -17.32 -15.96 -3.78
C SER A 679 -17.11 -15.51 -2.31
N TRP A 680 -18.09 -15.72 -1.43
CA TRP A 680 -17.97 -15.45 0.00
C TRP A 680 -17.01 -16.44 0.70
N GLN A 681 -16.93 -17.70 0.24
CA GLN A 681 -16.06 -18.73 0.83
C GLN A 681 -14.60 -18.29 0.73
N ASP A 682 -14.24 -17.84 -0.47
CA ASP A 682 -12.92 -17.33 -0.80
C ASP A 682 -12.65 -16.02 -0.03
N GLN A 683 -13.60 -15.08 -0.02
CA GLN A 683 -13.47 -13.80 0.69
C GLN A 683 -13.17 -13.93 2.19
N VAL A 684 -13.76 -14.94 2.85
CA VAL A 684 -13.60 -15.17 4.30
C VAL A 684 -12.22 -15.73 4.69
N MET A 685 -11.51 -16.38 3.76
CA MET A 685 -10.13 -16.83 4.01
C MET A 685 -9.15 -15.66 4.12
N PHE A 686 -9.50 -14.48 3.59
CA PHE A 686 -8.74 -13.24 3.75
C PHE A 686 -9.19 -12.48 5.00
N SER A 687 -8.28 -12.26 5.96
CA SER A 687 -8.53 -11.45 7.16
C SER A 687 -8.85 -9.99 6.79
N SER A 688 -10.14 -9.64 6.80
CA SER A 688 -10.69 -8.60 5.92
C SER A 688 -10.60 -7.17 6.48
N TYR A 689 -9.38 -6.64 6.66
CA TYR A 689 -9.20 -5.20 6.72
C TYR A 689 -9.55 -4.58 5.36
N LYS A 690 -10.72 -3.92 5.28
CA LYS A 690 -11.16 -3.19 4.07
C LYS A 690 -10.07 -2.23 3.61
N VAL A 691 -9.70 -2.32 2.34
CA VAL A 691 -8.69 -1.40 1.76
C VAL A 691 -9.29 0.00 1.67
N ASN A 692 -8.85 0.88 2.56
CA ASN A 692 -9.06 2.30 2.42
C ASN A 692 -7.82 2.88 1.76
N ILE A 693 -7.84 2.97 0.42
CA ILE A 693 -6.70 3.47 -0.36
C ILE A 693 -6.43 4.92 0.07
N ASP A 694 -5.15 5.22 0.31
CA ASP A 694 -4.67 6.56 0.60
C ASP A 694 -5.12 7.53 -0.52
N PRO A 695 -5.84 8.64 -0.18
CA PRO A 695 -6.25 9.64 -1.16
C PRO A 695 -5.14 10.17 -2.06
N ALA A 696 -3.89 10.20 -1.59
CA ALA A 696 -2.73 10.60 -2.39
C ALA A 696 -2.47 9.66 -3.59
N ASN A 697 -2.90 8.39 -3.50
CA ASN A 697 -2.73 7.37 -4.53
C ASN A 697 -3.92 7.23 -5.49
N TYR A 698 -4.99 8.00 -5.32
CA TYR A 698 -6.15 7.93 -6.24
C TYR A 698 -5.77 8.25 -7.69
N ASN A 699 -4.84 9.18 -7.91
CA ASN A 699 -4.34 9.53 -9.25
C ASN A 699 -3.41 8.47 -9.87
N LYS A 700 -3.01 7.43 -9.13
CA LYS A 700 -2.24 6.28 -9.65
C LYS A 700 -3.14 5.17 -10.19
N ASN A 701 -4.46 5.32 -10.09
CA ASN A 701 -5.45 4.34 -10.56
C ASN A 701 -6.21 4.86 -11.78
N ARG A 702 -6.26 4.07 -12.86
CA ARG A 702 -7.03 4.40 -14.07
C ARG A 702 -8.54 4.32 -13.83
N PHE A 703 -8.94 3.43 -12.92
CA PHE A 703 -10.33 3.20 -12.51
C PHE A 703 -10.42 3.08 -10.99
N SER A 704 -11.33 3.81 -10.36
CA SER A 704 -11.50 3.78 -8.89
C SER A 704 -12.07 2.47 -8.35
N ASN A 705 -12.73 1.67 -9.21
CA ASN A 705 -13.30 0.37 -8.89
C ASN A 705 -12.44 -0.83 -9.35
N ILE A 706 -11.27 -0.59 -9.95
CA ILE A 706 -10.30 -1.62 -10.33
C ILE A 706 -8.97 -1.26 -9.68
N VAL A 707 -8.76 -1.80 -8.48
CA VAL A 707 -7.66 -1.47 -7.57
C VAL A 707 -7.17 -2.75 -6.89
N PRO A 708 -5.93 -2.83 -6.39
CA PRO A 708 -5.48 -3.98 -5.60
C PRO A 708 -6.22 -4.01 -4.26
N ASP A 709 -6.75 -5.18 -3.90
CA ASP A 709 -7.09 -5.48 -2.50
C ASP A 709 -5.78 -5.71 -1.70
N ASN A 710 -5.83 -5.74 -0.36
CA ASN A 710 -4.60 -5.84 0.47
C ASN A 710 -3.84 -7.16 0.25
N TYR A 711 -4.58 -8.22 -0.09
CA TYR A 711 -4.01 -9.50 -0.48
C TYR A 711 -3.47 -9.44 -1.92
N GLY A 712 -2.27 -9.98 -2.14
CA GLY A 712 -1.62 -10.00 -3.46
C GLY A 712 -1.18 -8.63 -3.98
N ARG A 713 -1.44 -7.50 -3.29
CA ARG A 713 -0.93 -6.18 -3.69
C ARG A 713 0.58 -6.21 -3.87
N VAL A 714 1.06 -5.67 -4.99
CA VAL A 714 2.49 -5.34 -5.14
C VAL A 714 2.82 -4.11 -4.30
N TYR A 715 3.82 -4.26 -3.43
CA TYR A 715 4.42 -3.17 -2.67
C TYR A 715 5.77 -2.80 -3.28
N LEU A 716 6.03 -1.50 -3.41
CA LEU A 716 7.34 -0.96 -3.79
C LEU A 716 8.06 -0.42 -2.54
N SER A 717 9.39 -0.40 -2.56
CA SER A 717 10.17 0.43 -1.63
C SER A 717 9.86 1.91 -1.85
N ARG A 718 9.98 2.78 -0.84
CA ARG A 718 9.79 4.23 -1.05
C ARG A 718 10.93 4.83 -1.87
N TYR A 719 10.61 5.55 -2.95
CA TYR A 719 11.56 6.25 -3.82
C TYR A 719 10.95 7.53 -4.43
N PRO A 720 11.52 8.72 -4.17
CA PRO A 720 12.55 8.98 -3.16
C PRO A 720 12.06 8.59 -1.76
N THR A 721 12.97 8.34 -0.82
CA THR A 721 12.62 7.90 0.55
C THR A 721 11.76 8.91 1.32
N SER A 722 11.72 10.17 0.86
CA SER A 722 10.85 11.25 1.36
C SER A 722 9.44 11.29 0.75
N ASP A 723 9.17 10.53 -0.33
CA ASP A 723 7.81 10.39 -0.88
C ASP A 723 7.11 9.23 -0.17
N GLU A 724 6.21 9.58 0.74
CA GLU A 724 5.49 8.59 1.56
C GLU A 724 4.51 7.71 0.76
N HIS A 725 4.13 8.12 -0.45
CA HIS A 725 3.13 7.46 -1.29
C HIS A 725 3.76 6.75 -2.51
N SER A 726 5.09 6.76 -2.61
CA SER A 726 5.87 6.06 -3.65
C SER A 726 5.89 4.52 -3.51
N ASP A 727 5.29 3.95 -2.45
CA ASP A 727 5.14 2.50 -2.24
C ASP A 727 3.96 1.85 -3.00
N TYR A 728 3.12 2.67 -3.64
CA TYR A 728 1.89 2.23 -4.30
C TYR A 728 2.01 2.17 -5.83
N ILE A 729 1.57 1.04 -6.38
CA ILE A 729 1.21 0.85 -7.78
C ILE A 729 -0.08 0.01 -7.86
N ASN A 730 -0.89 0.21 -8.90
CA ASN A 730 -2.07 -0.63 -9.17
C ASN A 730 -1.67 -1.95 -9.86
N ALA A 731 -0.99 -2.80 -9.10
CA ALA A 731 -0.58 -4.12 -9.53
C ALA A 731 -0.78 -5.16 -8.42
N ILE A 732 -0.97 -6.39 -8.84
CA ILE A 732 -1.15 -7.56 -7.99
C ILE A 732 -0.29 -8.72 -8.48
N GLU A 733 0.16 -9.55 -7.56
CA GLU A 733 0.67 -10.88 -7.84
C GLU A 733 -0.52 -11.84 -8.01
N VAL A 734 -0.45 -12.72 -9.00
CA VAL A 734 -1.47 -13.72 -9.36
C VAL A 734 -0.77 -15.04 -9.66
N ASP A 735 -1.37 -16.15 -9.23
CA ASP A 735 -0.82 -17.50 -9.42
C ASP A 735 -1.11 -18.03 -10.84
N ASP A 736 -0.23 -18.91 -11.31
CA ASP A 736 -0.40 -19.77 -12.50
C ASP A 736 -0.55 -21.24 -12.05
N TYR A 737 -0.86 -22.19 -12.95
CA TYR A 737 -1.32 -23.52 -12.54
C TYR A 737 -0.38 -24.30 -11.60
N HIS A 738 0.93 -24.05 -11.65
CA HIS A 738 1.93 -24.66 -10.75
C HIS A 738 2.87 -23.65 -10.06
N LEU A 739 2.73 -22.35 -10.36
CA LEU A 739 3.70 -21.33 -9.96
C LEU A 739 2.99 -20.18 -9.24
N THR A 740 3.21 -20.10 -7.93
CA THR A 740 2.71 -19.00 -7.09
C THR A 740 3.33 -17.67 -7.51
N SER A 741 2.53 -16.60 -7.58
CA SER A 741 2.96 -15.25 -7.96
C SER A 741 3.66 -15.15 -9.34
N ARG A 742 3.36 -16.09 -10.24
CA ARG A 742 3.92 -16.13 -11.61
C ARG A 742 3.58 -14.90 -12.44
N PHE A 743 2.40 -14.34 -12.24
CA PHE A 743 1.96 -13.15 -12.96
C PHE A 743 1.93 -11.93 -12.05
N ILE A 744 2.39 -10.78 -12.57
CA ILE A 744 2.15 -9.47 -11.99
C ILE A 744 1.14 -8.76 -12.88
N VAL A 745 -0.13 -8.75 -12.49
CA VAL A 745 -1.21 -8.15 -13.28
C VAL A 745 -1.37 -6.68 -12.92
N THR A 746 -1.28 -5.81 -13.92
CA THR A 746 -1.34 -4.35 -13.76
C THR A 746 -2.18 -3.70 -14.85
N GLN A 747 -2.74 -2.53 -14.55
CA GLN A 747 -3.21 -1.61 -15.61
C GLN A 747 -2.04 -1.22 -16.53
N GLN A 748 -2.33 -0.91 -17.79
CA GLN A 748 -1.39 -0.14 -18.62
C GLN A 748 -0.99 1.13 -17.86
N PRO A 749 0.31 1.48 -17.78
CA PRO A 749 0.76 2.64 -17.03
C PRO A 749 -0.05 3.89 -17.35
N LEU A 750 -0.45 4.58 -16.29
CA LEU A 750 -0.80 5.98 -16.41
C LEU A 750 0.49 6.77 -16.65
N PRO A 751 0.41 7.98 -17.23
CA PRO A 751 1.62 8.70 -17.57
C PRO A 751 2.40 9.12 -16.31
N ASN A 752 1.70 9.48 -15.24
CA ASN A 752 2.24 9.69 -13.89
C ASN A 752 2.57 8.41 -13.10
N THR A 753 2.52 7.23 -13.74
CA THR A 753 2.96 5.96 -13.13
C THR A 753 3.94 5.17 -14.02
N ILE A 754 4.49 5.76 -15.09
CA ILE A 754 5.54 5.10 -15.92
C ILE A 754 6.76 4.77 -15.04
N ARG A 755 7.22 5.73 -14.23
CA ARG A 755 8.32 5.54 -13.27
C ARG A 755 8.02 4.38 -12.31
N ASP A 756 6.86 4.39 -11.68
CA ASP A 756 6.46 3.38 -10.68
C ASP A 756 6.29 1.98 -11.32
N PHE A 757 5.85 1.90 -12.58
CA PHE A 757 5.79 0.64 -13.35
C PHE A 757 7.18 0.05 -13.60
N TRP A 758 8.16 0.83 -14.03
CA TRP A 758 9.51 0.31 -14.24
C TRP A 758 10.28 0.06 -12.94
N ARG A 759 9.97 0.81 -11.87
CA ARG A 759 10.41 0.47 -10.50
C ARG A 759 9.91 -0.92 -10.10
N MET A 760 8.67 -1.26 -10.43
CA MET A 760 8.11 -2.60 -10.23
C MET A 760 8.82 -3.67 -11.08
N VAL A 761 9.05 -3.41 -12.38
CA VAL A 761 9.79 -4.33 -13.28
C VAL A 761 11.15 -4.69 -12.69
N SER A 762 11.94 -3.70 -12.26
CA SER A 762 13.26 -3.92 -11.65
C SER A 762 13.15 -4.61 -10.28
N ALA A 763 12.34 -4.08 -9.36
CA ALA A 763 12.23 -4.61 -7.99
C ALA A 763 11.68 -6.05 -7.90
N LYS A 764 11.07 -6.57 -8.98
CA LYS A 764 10.56 -7.94 -9.09
C LYS A 764 11.34 -8.80 -10.10
N ASN A 765 12.46 -8.32 -10.63
CA ASN A 765 13.32 -9.02 -11.60
C ASN A 765 12.55 -9.60 -12.81
N VAL A 766 11.63 -8.81 -13.38
CA VAL A 766 10.73 -9.27 -14.44
C VAL A 766 11.45 -9.34 -15.79
N THR A 767 11.55 -10.53 -16.37
CA THR A 767 12.17 -10.76 -17.69
C THR A 767 11.19 -10.66 -18.87
N THR A 768 9.88 -10.58 -18.61
CA THR A 768 8.85 -10.67 -19.66
C THR A 768 7.64 -9.79 -19.33
N ILE A 769 7.23 -8.96 -20.28
CA ILE A 769 6.04 -8.09 -20.19
C ILE A 769 5.09 -8.46 -21.34
N VAL A 770 3.80 -8.58 -21.03
CA VAL A 770 2.75 -8.99 -21.97
C VAL A 770 1.71 -7.87 -22.04
N SER A 771 1.71 -7.08 -23.12
CA SER A 771 0.70 -6.04 -23.37
C SER A 771 -0.42 -6.58 -24.24
N LEU A 772 -1.59 -6.77 -23.65
CA LEU A 772 -2.74 -7.42 -24.28
C LEU A 772 -3.66 -6.48 -25.06
N ASN A 773 -3.46 -5.16 -24.94
CA ASN A 773 -4.24 -4.17 -25.69
C ASN A 773 -3.33 -3.18 -26.40
N GLU A 774 -3.82 -2.69 -27.54
CA GLU A 774 -3.23 -1.56 -28.25
C GLU A 774 -3.21 -0.29 -27.39
N ILE A 775 -2.11 0.47 -27.45
CA ILE A 775 -1.98 1.74 -26.73
C ILE A 775 -2.73 2.83 -27.49
N ASN A 776 -3.96 3.13 -27.07
CA ASN A 776 -4.74 4.22 -27.65
C ASN A 776 -4.17 5.60 -27.28
N LEU A 777 -3.23 6.11 -28.07
CA LEU A 777 -2.58 7.42 -27.87
C LEU A 777 -3.51 8.64 -28.08
N GLN A 778 -4.76 8.46 -28.52
CA GLN A 778 -5.77 9.52 -28.47
C GLN A 778 -6.29 9.72 -27.04
N ASN A 779 -6.21 8.69 -26.19
CA ASN A 779 -6.53 8.77 -24.78
C ASN A 779 -5.36 9.35 -23.99
N LYS A 780 -5.60 10.52 -23.40
CA LYS A 780 -4.67 11.27 -22.54
C LYS A 780 -4.12 10.49 -21.34
N THR A 781 -4.84 9.48 -20.86
CA THR A 781 -4.41 8.61 -19.75
C THR A 781 -3.60 7.41 -20.24
N SER A 782 -3.47 7.23 -21.54
CA SER A 782 -2.58 6.24 -22.16
C SER A 782 -1.34 6.95 -22.71
N CYS A 783 -0.24 6.23 -22.71
CA CYS A 783 1.07 6.67 -23.16
C CYS A 783 1.85 5.45 -23.66
N ILE A 784 2.79 5.63 -24.58
CA ILE A 784 3.81 4.59 -24.80
C ILE A 784 4.61 4.51 -23.50
N PHE A 785 4.73 3.31 -22.94
CA PHE A 785 5.42 3.07 -21.67
C PHE A 785 6.70 2.26 -21.81
N TRP A 786 7.17 2.10 -23.05
CA TRP A 786 8.48 1.61 -23.46
C TRP A 786 9.04 2.58 -24.52
N PRO A 787 10.38 2.71 -24.67
CA PRO A 787 10.96 3.43 -25.80
C PRO A 787 10.73 2.67 -27.11
N GLU A 788 10.55 3.38 -28.22
CA GLU A 788 10.76 2.80 -29.56
C GLU A 788 12.25 2.56 -29.84
N VAL A 789 12.56 1.93 -30.98
CA VAL A 789 13.97 1.75 -31.42
C VAL A 789 14.63 3.12 -31.57
N GLU A 790 15.89 3.24 -31.14
CA GLU A 790 16.67 4.49 -31.01
C GLU A 790 16.19 5.48 -29.92
N GLU A 791 15.00 5.32 -29.33
CA GLU A 791 14.57 6.12 -28.17
C GLU A 791 15.20 5.62 -26.85
N VAL A 792 15.29 6.52 -25.87
CA VAL A 792 15.79 6.26 -24.52
C VAL A 792 14.85 6.90 -23.51
N PHE A 793 14.38 6.13 -22.52
CA PHE A 793 13.61 6.66 -21.39
C PHE A 793 14.52 6.78 -20.17
N ASP A 794 14.61 7.99 -19.60
CA ASP A 794 15.23 8.26 -18.30
C ASP A 794 14.15 8.42 -17.22
N LEU A 795 14.32 7.71 -16.11
CA LEU A 795 13.36 7.58 -15.03
C LEU A 795 13.92 7.98 -13.65
N GLU A 796 15.02 8.74 -13.59
CA GLU A 796 15.77 9.13 -12.37
C GLU A 796 16.54 7.97 -11.69
N PHE A 797 15.98 6.76 -11.64
CA PHE A 797 16.59 5.58 -10.99
C PHE A 797 17.18 4.56 -11.99
N ALA A 798 16.81 4.65 -13.26
CA ALA A 798 17.18 3.72 -14.32
C ALA A 798 17.06 4.37 -15.71
N THR A 799 17.87 3.90 -16.64
CA THR A 799 17.79 4.19 -18.08
C THR A 799 17.24 2.97 -18.82
N ILE A 800 16.37 3.18 -19.80
CA ILE A 800 15.67 2.11 -20.54
C ILE A 800 15.80 2.34 -22.04
N LYS A 801 16.14 1.29 -22.80
CA LYS A 801 16.43 1.35 -24.25
C LYS A 801 15.83 0.16 -24.99
N CYS A 802 15.28 0.37 -26.18
CA CYS A 802 14.87 -0.73 -27.07
C CYS A 802 16.06 -1.16 -27.95
N THR A 803 16.45 -2.44 -27.86
CA THR A 803 17.60 -3.00 -28.61
C THR A 803 17.20 -3.77 -29.86
N GLU A 804 15.96 -4.25 -29.93
CA GLU A 804 15.46 -5.13 -31.00
C GLU A 804 13.94 -4.98 -31.06
N LYS A 805 13.36 -4.90 -32.27
CA LYS A 805 11.91 -4.87 -32.51
C LYS A 805 11.60 -5.71 -33.73
N GLU A 806 10.70 -6.67 -33.59
CA GLU A 806 10.23 -7.56 -34.64
C GLU A 806 8.70 -7.48 -34.73
N GLU A 807 8.17 -7.28 -35.94
CA GLU A 807 6.72 -7.14 -36.16
C GLU A 807 6.11 -8.43 -36.72
N TYR A 808 5.26 -9.09 -35.93
CA TYR A 808 4.50 -10.26 -36.34
C TYR A 808 3.04 -9.91 -36.68
N PRO A 809 2.28 -10.78 -37.36
CA PRO A 809 0.88 -10.51 -37.71
C PRO A 809 -0.05 -10.36 -36.49
N SER A 810 0.22 -11.08 -35.40
CA SER A 810 -0.60 -11.08 -34.17
C SER A 810 -0.08 -10.14 -33.07
N HIS A 811 1.20 -9.73 -33.13
CA HIS A 811 1.85 -8.96 -32.07
C HIS A 811 3.12 -8.26 -32.57
N ASP A 812 3.66 -7.34 -31.77
CA ASP A 812 5.05 -6.91 -31.84
C ASP A 812 5.86 -7.58 -30.73
N PHE A 813 7.09 -7.97 -31.03
CA PHE A 813 8.09 -8.38 -30.07
C PHE A 813 9.13 -7.26 -29.93
N LEU A 814 9.39 -6.80 -28.71
CA LEU A 814 10.42 -5.82 -28.40
C LEU A 814 11.36 -6.37 -27.35
N LYS A 815 12.64 -6.03 -27.46
CA LYS A 815 13.66 -6.38 -26.46
C LYS A 815 14.19 -5.12 -25.84
N ILE A 816 13.94 -4.98 -24.55
CA ILE A 816 14.27 -3.81 -23.76
C ILE A 816 15.45 -4.14 -22.86
N LEU A 817 16.44 -3.24 -22.83
CA LEU A 817 17.51 -3.25 -21.86
C LEU A 817 17.23 -2.17 -20.81
N LEU A 818 17.00 -2.59 -19.57
CA LEU A 818 16.97 -1.72 -18.39
C LEU A 818 18.35 -1.72 -17.75
N ILE A 819 18.86 -0.53 -17.43
CA ILE A 819 20.16 -0.30 -16.81
C ILE A 819 19.95 0.58 -15.57
N SER A 820 20.54 0.22 -14.44
CA SER A 820 20.40 0.97 -13.18
C SER A 820 21.61 0.73 -12.25
N GLY A 821 21.84 1.67 -11.34
CA GLY A 821 22.95 1.68 -10.39
C GLY A 821 23.80 2.95 -10.49
N ASP A 822 24.58 3.22 -9.44
CA ASP A 822 25.61 4.26 -9.47
C ASP A 822 26.88 3.77 -10.18
N ASN A 823 27.77 4.70 -10.57
CA ASN A 823 28.94 4.47 -11.43
C ASN A 823 29.89 3.31 -11.05
N ASP A 824 29.87 2.83 -9.81
CA ASP A 824 30.70 1.70 -9.36
C ASP A 824 30.01 0.32 -9.52
N HIS A 825 28.67 0.27 -9.56
CA HIS A 825 27.86 -0.96 -9.51
C HIS A 825 26.63 -0.90 -10.46
N GLU A 826 26.90 -0.90 -11.77
CA GLU A 826 25.86 -1.02 -12.82
C GLU A 826 25.26 -2.45 -12.84
N TYR A 827 23.94 -2.56 -12.74
CA TYR A 827 23.18 -3.78 -13.05
C TYR A 827 22.29 -3.58 -14.28
N SER A 828 22.18 -4.61 -15.10
CA SER A 828 21.34 -4.60 -16.30
C SER A 828 20.42 -5.81 -16.36
N LEU A 829 19.22 -5.58 -16.90
CA LEU A 829 18.15 -6.57 -17.03
C LEU A 829 17.61 -6.51 -18.46
N THR A 830 17.57 -7.66 -19.14
CA THR A 830 16.95 -7.78 -20.46
C THR A 830 15.50 -8.26 -20.31
N ILE A 831 14.56 -7.47 -20.80
CA ILE A 831 13.13 -7.71 -20.74
C ILE A 831 12.59 -7.88 -22.15
N SER A 832 11.89 -8.98 -22.41
CA SER A 832 11.10 -9.14 -23.65
C SER A 832 9.69 -8.60 -23.44
N ILE A 833 9.23 -7.70 -24.31
CA ILE A 833 7.85 -7.23 -24.37
C ILE A 833 7.16 -7.89 -25.56
N LEU A 834 6.05 -8.59 -25.32
CA LEU A 834 5.12 -9.02 -26.37
C LEU A 834 3.89 -8.11 -26.33
N SER A 835 3.58 -7.42 -27.43
CA SER A 835 2.47 -6.46 -27.53
C SER A 835 1.46 -6.91 -28.58
N MET A 836 0.29 -7.40 -28.15
CA MET A 836 -0.73 -7.97 -29.01
C MET A 836 -1.44 -6.90 -29.86
N LYS A 837 -1.65 -7.22 -31.15
CA LYS A 837 -2.37 -6.39 -32.13
C LYS A 837 -3.84 -6.79 -32.24
N ASN A 838 -4.68 -5.87 -32.70
CA ASN A 838 -6.10 -6.10 -33.00
C ASN A 838 -6.98 -6.49 -31.78
N TRP A 839 -6.56 -6.13 -30.56
CA TRP A 839 -7.38 -6.20 -29.34
C TRP A 839 -7.46 -4.80 -28.72
N HIS A 840 -8.55 -4.08 -29.00
CA HIS A 840 -8.70 -2.70 -28.58
C HIS A 840 -9.02 -2.57 -27.07
N PRO A 841 -8.65 -1.46 -26.41
CA PRO A 841 -9.02 -1.19 -25.02
C PRO A 841 -10.51 -1.39 -24.70
N LEU A 842 -10.79 -2.03 -23.56
CA LEU A 842 -12.14 -2.39 -23.05
C LEU A 842 -12.94 -3.40 -23.90
N GLN A 843 -12.42 -3.89 -25.01
CA GLN A 843 -13.03 -4.98 -25.77
C GLN A 843 -12.94 -6.30 -24.95
N LEU A 844 -14.07 -6.96 -24.69
CA LEU A 844 -14.14 -8.11 -23.77
C LEU A 844 -13.29 -9.32 -24.21
N VAL A 845 -13.25 -9.56 -25.51
CA VAL A 845 -12.58 -10.69 -26.18
C VAL A 845 -11.79 -10.17 -27.39
N PRO A 846 -10.67 -10.79 -27.79
CA PRO A 846 -9.92 -10.35 -28.97
C PRO A 846 -10.73 -10.59 -30.25
N THR A 847 -10.37 -9.89 -31.33
CA THR A 847 -11.00 -10.10 -32.66
C THR A 847 -10.77 -11.50 -33.24
N ARG A 848 -9.75 -12.21 -32.75
CA ARG A 848 -9.28 -13.51 -33.27
C ARG A 848 -8.77 -14.42 -32.15
N LEU A 849 -9.39 -15.59 -32.00
CA LEU A 849 -8.99 -16.60 -30.99
C LEU A 849 -7.66 -17.29 -31.33
N ASP A 850 -7.42 -17.57 -32.61
CA ASP A 850 -6.14 -18.12 -33.08
C ASP A 850 -4.97 -17.19 -32.79
N SER A 851 -5.19 -15.88 -32.88
CA SER A 851 -4.18 -14.87 -32.51
C SER A 851 -3.87 -14.88 -31.01
N LEU A 852 -4.86 -15.16 -30.14
CA LEU A 852 -4.65 -15.26 -28.68
C LEU A 852 -3.86 -16.50 -28.28
N ILE A 853 -4.19 -17.66 -28.86
CA ILE A 853 -3.50 -18.93 -28.52
C ILE A 853 -2.04 -18.87 -28.96
N SER A 854 -1.76 -18.48 -30.21
CA SER A 854 -0.38 -18.32 -30.69
C SER A 854 0.42 -17.28 -29.91
N PHE A 855 -0.23 -16.22 -29.40
CA PHE A 855 0.40 -15.20 -28.56
C PHE A 855 0.70 -15.71 -27.13
N TRP A 856 -0.17 -16.53 -26.55
CA TRP A 856 0.10 -17.22 -25.29
C TRP A 856 1.21 -18.26 -25.43
N GLU A 857 1.24 -19.02 -26.54
CA GLU A 857 2.33 -19.94 -26.85
C GLU A 857 3.67 -19.21 -26.94
N GLU A 858 3.72 -18.06 -27.63
CA GLU A 858 4.96 -17.30 -27.79
C GLU A 858 5.40 -16.60 -26.50
N THR A 859 4.45 -16.15 -25.67
CA THR A 859 4.73 -15.71 -24.30
C THR A 859 5.36 -16.86 -23.50
N SER A 860 4.82 -18.07 -23.63
CA SER A 860 5.32 -19.26 -22.92
C SER A 860 6.74 -19.63 -23.35
N ARG A 861 7.03 -19.62 -24.67
CA ARG A 861 8.38 -19.82 -25.25
C ARG A 861 9.37 -18.74 -24.81
N THR A 862 8.93 -17.48 -24.75
CA THR A 862 9.76 -16.35 -24.35
C THR A 862 10.08 -16.34 -22.86
N SER A 863 9.13 -16.74 -22.01
CA SER A 863 9.27 -16.71 -20.55
C SER A 863 10.33 -17.69 -20.05
N ARG A 864 11.22 -17.23 -19.16
CA ARG A 864 12.37 -18.04 -18.69
C ARG A 864 12.20 -18.42 -17.22
N GLY A 865 12.26 -19.72 -16.93
CA GLY A 865 12.32 -20.24 -15.56
C GLY A 865 11.16 -19.73 -14.67
N HIS A 866 11.47 -19.48 -13.40
CA HIS A 866 10.49 -19.10 -12.36
C HIS A 866 10.35 -17.57 -12.16
N TYR A 867 10.90 -16.74 -13.04
CA TYR A 867 10.76 -15.28 -12.92
C TYR A 867 9.28 -14.85 -13.14
N PRO A 868 8.81 -13.76 -12.50
CA PRO A 868 7.47 -13.25 -12.73
C PRO A 868 7.33 -12.65 -14.13
N ILE A 869 6.14 -12.78 -14.71
CA ILE A 869 5.73 -12.17 -15.98
C ILE A 869 4.77 -11.01 -15.66
N ILE A 870 5.04 -9.79 -16.12
CA ILE A 870 4.03 -8.72 -16.04
C ILE A 870 2.99 -8.93 -17.14
N VAL A 871 1.72 -8.95 -16.76
CA VAL A 871 0.59 -8.96 -17.69
C VAL A 871 -0.15 -7.64 -17.56
N THR A 872 -0.20 -6.89 -18.66
CA THR A 872 -0.77 -5.55 -18.72
C THR A 872 -1.82 -5.43 -19.82
N CYS A 873 -2.92 -4.78 -19.48
CA CYS A 873 -4.06 -4.50 -20.33
C CYS A 873 -4.62 -3.15 -19.90
N TYR A 874 -5.44 -2.50 -20.72
CA TYR A 874 -5.81 -1.09 -20.51
C TYR A 874 -6.30 -0.81 -19.07
N ASP A 875 -7.17 -1.65 -18.53
CA ASP A 875 -7.77 -1.52 -17.19
C ASP A 875 -7.10 -2.35 -16.09
N GLY A 876 -6.19 -3.27 -16.43
CA GLY A 876 -5.62 -4.23 -15.48
C GLY A 876 -6.57 -5.35 -15.04
N ALA A 877 -7.67 -5.58 -15.76
CA ALA A 877 -8.67 -6.59 -15.43
C ALA A 877 -9.26 -7.34 -16.64
N THR A 878 -9.78 -6.63 -17.66
CA THR A 878 -10.64 -7.21 -18.70
C THR A 878 -9.90 -8.25 -19.55
N ALA A 879 -8.83 -7.86 -20.26
CA ALA A 879 -8.03 -8.79 -21.05
C ALA A 879 -7.05 -9.59 -20.16
N CYS A 880 -6.51 -8.96 -19.12
CA CYS A 880 -5.54 -9.59 -18.20
C CYS A 880 -6.12 -10.82 -17.50
N GLY A 881 -7.38 -10.75 -17.04
CA GLY A 881 -8.06 -11.88 -16.40
C GLY A 881 -8.31 -13.04 -17.35
N VAL A 882 -8.62 -12.75 -18.61
CA VAL A 882 -8.74 -13.77 -19.67
C VAL A 882 -7.39 -14.45 -19.90
N PHE A 883 -6.29 -13.69 -20.02
CA PHE A 883 -4.97 -14.26 -20.25
C PHE A 883 -4.47 -15.12 -19.06
N ALA A 884 -4.66 -14.64 -17.83
CA ALA A 884 -4.30 -15.40 -16.63
C ALA A 884 -5.12 -16.70 -16.51
N ALA A 885 -6.44 -16.63 -16.70
CA ALA A 885 -7.30 -17.82 -16.69
C ALA A 885 -6.96 -18.79 -17.83
N LEU A 886 -6.59 -18.29 -19.01
CA LEU A 886 -6.16 -19.10 -20.15
C LEU A 886 -4.86 -19.86 -19.85
N SER A 887 -3.87 -19.20 -19.24
CA SER A 887 -2.60 -19.85 -18.86
C SER A 887 -2.84 -20.98 -17.86
N PHE A 888 -3.58 -20.68 -16.79
CA PHE A 888 -3.95 -21.67 -15.78
C PHE A 888 -4.69 -22.88 -16.41
N LEU A 889 -5.64 -22.61 -17.31
CA LEU A 889 -6.42 -23.62 -18.00
C LEU A 889 -5.57 -24.50 -18.92
N ILE A 890 -4.65 -23.93 -19.70
CA ILE A 890 -3.83 -24.71 -20.63
C ILE A 890 -2.79 -25.56 -19.88
N GLU A 891 -2.14 -25.03 -18.82
CA GLU A 891 -1.25 -25.85 -18.00
C GLU A 891 -1.99 -26.98 -17.27
N LYS A 892 -3.24 -26.76 -16.84
CA LYS A 892 -4.11 -27.83 -16.32
C LYS A 892 -4.41 -28.89 -17.37
N ILE A 893 -4.79 -28.48 -18.58
CA ILE A 893 -5.07 -29.40 -19.69
C ILE A 893 -3.82 -30.23 -20.03
N LYS A 894 -2.64 -29.62 -20.12
CA LYS A 894 -1.36 -30.32 -20.36
C LYS A 894 -1.10 -31.45 -19.36
N LEU A 895 -1.25 -31.16 -18.07
CA LEU A 895 -0.75 -32.03 -16.99
C LEU A 895 -1.78 -32.99 -16.41
N GLU A 896 -3.07 -32.64 -16.46
CA GLU A 896 -4.16 -33.46 -15.91
C GLU A 896 -5.17 -33.95 -16.96
N GLN A 897 -5.09 -33.49 -18.22
CA GLN A 897 -6.03 -33.84 -19.31
C GLN A 897 -7.49 -33.55 -18.94
N ILE A 898 -7.72 -32.46 -18.21
CA ILE A 898 -9.02 -31.97 -17.75
C ILE A 898 -9.14 -30.47 -18.07
N CYS A 899 -10.23 -30.10 -18.74
CA CYS A 899 -10.67 -28.72 -18.93
C CYS A 899 -11.58 -28.32 -17.76
N ASP A 900 -11.24 -27.25 -17.05
CA ASP A 900 -12.06 -26.69 -15.96
C ASP A 900 -11.90 -25.16 -15.92
N VAL A 901 -12.72 -24.49 -16.73
CA VAL A 901 -12.69 -23.02 -16.87
C VAL A 901 -13.16 -22.34 -15.59
N CYS A 902 -14.10 -22.94 -14.84
CA CYS A 902 -14.60 -22.37 -13.61
C CYS A 902 -13.53 -22.37 -12.51
N LEU A 903 -12.78 -23.46 -12.33
CA LEU A 903 -11.66 -23.49 -11.41
C LEU A 903 -10.56 -22.47 -11.81
N ALA A 904 -10.26 -22.35 -13.11
CA ALA A 904 -9.31 -21.36 -13.60
C ALA A 904 -9.75 -19.92 -13.27
N VAL A 905 -11.00 -19.57 -13.58
CA VAL A 905 -11.58 -18.24 -13.30
C VAL A 905 -11.68 -17.96 -11.81
N ARG A 906 -12.13 -18.93 -11.00
CA ARG A 906 -12.17 -18.78 -9.53
C ARG A 906 -10.79 -18.50 -8.96
N THR A 907 -9.77 -19.23 -9.42
CA THR A 907 -8.41 -19.11 -8.88
C THR A 907 -7.80 -17.74 -9.20
N VAL A 908 -7.88 -17.25 -10.45
CA VAL A 908 -7.36 -15.91 -10.75
C VAL A 908 -8.19 -14.79 -10.11
N ARG A 909 -9.50 -14.99 -9.89
CA ARG A 909 -10.38 -14.00 -9.23
C ARG A 909 -10.01 -13.75 -7.76
N HIS A 910 -9.28 -14.66 -7.09
CA HIS A 910 -8.82 -14.47 -5.71
C HIS A 910 -8.00 -13.20 -5.52
N ASN A 911 -7.15 -12.88 -6.50
CA ASN A 911 -6.30 -11.69 -6.50
C ASN A 911 -7.03 -10.47 -7.11
N ARG A 912 -8.06 -10.70 -7.97
CA ARG A 912 -8.88 -9.65 -8.60
C ARG A 912 -10.26 -10.13 -9.06
N LYS A 913 -11.27 -9.91 -8.21
CA LYS A 913 -12.70 -10.16 -8.48
C LYS A 913 -13.26 -9.60 -9.80
N GLN A 914 -12.56 -8.64 -10.43
CA GLN A 914 -12.95 -8.01 -11.68
C GLN A 914 -12.60 -8.84 -12.94
N PHE A 915 -11.82 -9.92 -12.82
CA PHE A 915 -11.45 -10.83 -13.92
C PHE A 915 -12.64 -11.68 -14.43
N VAL A 916 -12.70 -11.87 -15.76
CA VAL A 916 -13.60 -12.79 -16.49
C VAL A 916 -15.04 -12.72 -15.96
N ARG A 917 -15.69 -11.57 -16.13
CA ARG A 917 -17.03 -11.27 -15.54
C ARG A 917 -18.21 -11.41 -16.51
N ASN A 918 -17.96 -11.80 -17.75
CA ASN A 918 -18.95 -11.80 -18.83
C ASN A 918 -18.93 -13.16 -19.54
N VAL A 919 -20.08 -13.62 -20.03
CA VAL A 919 -20.25 -14.97 -20.61
C VAL A 919 -19.35 -15.16 -21.83
N GLU A 920 -19.20 -14.13 -22.66
CA GLU A 920 -18.36 -14.13 -23.86
C GLU A 920 -16.89 -14.42 -23.52
N GLN A 921 -16.44 -14.00 -22.34
CA GLN A 921 -15.08 -14.27 -21.85
C GLN A 921 -14.93 -15.71 -21.32
N LEU A 922 -15.99 -16.29 -20.77
CA LEU A 922 -16.02 -17.69 -20.34
C LEU A 922 -16.10 -18.64 -21.55
N GLU A 923 -16.94 -18.30 -22.53
CA GLU A 923 -17.08 -18.97 -23.81
C GLU A 923 -15.78 -18.97 -24.61
N LEU A 924 -15.06 -17.84 -24.63
CA LEU A 924 -13.74 -17.72 -25.25
C LEU A 924 -12.73 -18.71 -24.64
N LEU A 925 -12.72 -18.89 -23.32
CA LEU A 925 -11.82 -19.82 -22.63
C LEU A 925 -12.15 -21.29 -22.97
N TYR A 926 -13.44 -21.65 -23.00
CA TYR A 926 -13.87 -22.99 -23.44
C TYR A 926 -13.51 -23.26 -24.92
N LYS A 927 -13.71 -22.28 -25.81
CA LYS A 927 -13.29 -22.39 -27.22
C LYS A 927 -11.77 -22.44 -27.37
N ALA A 928 -11.02 -21.76 -26.51
CA ALA A 928 -9.57 -21.81 -26.49
C ALA A 928 -9.04 -23.20 -26.14
N ALA A 929 -9.64 -23.87 -25.15
CA ALA A 929 -9.29 -25.24 -24.78
C ALA A 929 -9.45 -26.24 -25.95
N ILE A 930 -10.57 -26.17 -26.68
CA ILE A 930 -10.81 -26.99 -27.88
C ILE A 930 -9.75 -26.72 -28.95
N GLN A 931 -9.50 -25.44 -29.27
CA GLN A 931 -8.57 -25.09 -30.34
C GLN A 931 -7.11 -25.44 -29.99
N TYR A 932 -6.71 -25.31 -28.72
CA TYR A 932 -5.39 -25.72 -28.24
C TYR A 932 -5.17 -27.24 -28.36
N LEU A 933 -6.17 -28.06 -28.04
CA LEU A 933 -6.07 -29.52 -28.21
C LEU A 933 -6.00 -29.92 -29.69
N LYS A 934 -6.78 -29.27 -30.57
CA LYS A 934 -6.74 -29.50 -32.02
C LYS A 934 -5.40 -29.17 -32.67
N SER A 935 -4.67 -28.14 -32.20
CA SER A 935 -3.31 -27.89 -32.68
C SER A 935 -2.33 -28.99 -32.24
N PHE A 936 -2.48 -29.50 -31.01
CA PHE A 936 -1.66 -30.60 -30.46
C PHE A 936 -1.89 -31.96 -31.14
N GLU A 937 -3.14 -32.35 -31.43
CA GLU A 937 -3.43 -33.55 -32.21
C GLU A 937 -2.79 -33.49 -33.59
N THR A 938 -2.91 -32.34 -34.26
CA THR A 938 -2.28 -32.09 -35.57
C THR A 938 -0.76 -32.27 -35.50
N TYR A 939 -0.11 -31.67 -34.49
CA TYR A 939 1.34 -31.79 -34.28
C TYR A 939 1.78 -33.23 -33.99
N SER A 940 0.97 -33.97 -33.22
CA SER A 940 1.24 -35.37 -32.86
C SER A 940 1.19 -36.28 -34.08
N ASN A 941 0.19 -36.10 -34.94
CA ASN A 941 0.05 -36.83 -36.20
C ASN A 941 1.23 -36.56 -37.16
N PHE A 942 1.76 -35.32 -37.21
CA PHE A 942 2.97 -35.02 -38.00
C PHE A 942 4.25 -35.72 -37.49
N GLN A 943 4.34 -36.04 -36.19
CA GLN A 943 5.47 -36.84 -35.66
C GLN A 943 5.33 -38.35 -35.97
N ILE A 944 4.10 -38.84 -36.19
CA ILE A 944 3.85 -40.24 -36.57
C ILE A 944 4.14 -40.46 -38.07
N ILE A 945 3.93 -39.45 -38.92
CA ILE A 945 4.19 -39.52 -40.37
C ILE A 945 5.71 -39.46 -40.70
N ASN A 946 6.56 -39.09 -39.74
CA ASN A 946 8.03 -39.00 -39.90
C ASN A 946 8.79 -40.05 -39.04
N LYS A 947 8.25 -41.27 -38.90
CA LYS A 947 8.89 -42.41 -38.22
C LYS A 947 8.73 -43.71 -39.01
#